data_AF-A0A924SZR3-F1
#
_entry.id   AF-A0A924SZR3-F1
#
_cell.length_a   1.000
_cell.length_b   1.000
_cell.length_c   1.000
_cell.angle_alpha   90.00
_cell.angle_beta   90.00
_cell.angle_gamma   90.00
#
_symmetry.space_group_name_H-M   'P 1'
#
loop_
_entity.id
_entity.type
_entity.pdbx_description
1 polymer ?
#
loop_
_entity_poly.entity_id
_entity_poly.type
_entity_poly.pdbx_seq_one_letter_code
_entity_poly.pdbx_strand_id
1 'polypeptide(L)'
;MATIQVGYRQIGNINGQIFNHTYLVYTPDSGPQKIIAGGPEKGANVIAGQLGLTLFGGKLGVGENEYKAGIGLEDFPAAGKTHHMELVASGGDLSGDWQRIRDAMKQINDEGYAYRPVDQNSNSAVNEMLSRAGLPLPPRQFPPSDNYAPGSEAPLVPFPYEDPMHNQHWEPSFDRRGNGSYRNGARTRPPISRDPLAIDIDGNGANTVGISANPILFDHNADGVKTGTGWVAGDDAWLVLDRNGNGLIDSGRELFGADTVLTGTPGVDAVYANTGFQALATLDTNHDNLFNAADAAFTQVRVWQDINQDGVSQSNELFSLSDKNIASIGLNASTTTIDLGNGNVVSGTSVVTRTNGTTTIAGAVGVATDTTAANINLTSNPFFRSFTNTVALSAAAEALPEMRGSGWVRDLREAMSLGTPQSAVLIAKVQAFSTATTKEAQMALVDDLLRLWAETNQTLLMAPASDQHRLFVVNGDAATSEKLRTVIPVLEVFNGMNVADAGMQAPTIATGIDGNPVTTYNIFANQAPVLLSAYDSFRESVYAALAVQTRLKPYLDSIVLRLDDSVLHYDPSAAVAMVHGKSTRDALNDLIDLRKYAGDSLAGIGWQPGATIADILNATAITPDIQSLLLANQITYLGSPGVLTYTTSDASGWTVVGNALNNTIVSPQGDDYLYGGAGDDNITDSGSGTNVLRGDDGNDTISFSFSASNAIEGGAGNDVIKMDTLGWGSAVHTNIF
;
A
#
# COMPACT_ATOMS: atom_id res chain seq x y z
N MET A 1 -12.74 34.39 29.76
CA MET A 1 -11.67 34.78 28.84
C MET A 1 -11.18 33.50 28.21
N ALA A 2 -11.26 33.44 26.89
CA ALA A 2 -10.80 32.31 26.14
C ALA A 2 -9.27 32.22 26.22
N THR A 3 -8.73 31.00 26.21
CA THR A 3 -7.29 30.75 26.25
C THR A 3 -6.88 29.67 25.27
N ILE A 4 -5.72 29.83 24.64
CA ILE A 4 -4.99 28.78 23.92
C ILE A 4 -3.71 28.52 24.71
N GLN A 5 -3.43 27.24 25.01
CA GLN A 5 -2.28 26.82 25.80
C GLN A 5 -1.61 25.60 25.19
N VAL A 6 -0.30 25.43 25.43
CA VAL A 6 0.41 24.17 25.20
C VAL A 6 0.42 23.40 26.51
N GLY A 7 -0.09 22.17 26.50
CA GLY A 7 -0.04 21.26 27.64
C GLY A 7 1.10 20.25 27.48
N TYR A 8 1.71 19.85 28.61
CA TYR A 8 2.83 18.92 28.67
C TYR A 8 2.43 17.70 29.49
N ARG A 9 2.24 16.57 28.79
CA ARG A 9 1.94 15.27 29.39
C ARG A 9 3.23 14.47 29.51
N GLN A 10 3.60 14.09 30.73
CA GLN A 10 4.73 13.20 30.95
C GLN A 10 4.49 11.83 30.28
N ILE A 11 5.41 11.42 29.41
CA ILE A 11 5.40 10.14 28.70
C ILE A 11 6.51 9.20 29.15
N GLY A 12 7.54 9.70 29.83
CA GLY A 12 8.64 8.85 30.28
C GLY A 12 9.62 9.55 31.20
N ASN A 13 10.55 8.76 31.73
CA ASN A 13 11.72 9.24 32.44
C ASN A 13 12.93 8.39 32.03
N ILE A 14 14.02 9.03 31.61
CA ILE A 14 15.30 8.36 31.28
C ILE A 14 16.38 9.06 32.09
N ASN A 15 17.09 8.32 32.94
CA ASN A 15 18.19 8.84 33.77
C ASN A 15 17.83 10.10 34.60
N GLY A 16 16.59 10.19 35.09
CA GLY A 16 16.10 11.32 35.87
C GLY A 16 15.52 12.47 35.04
N GLN A 17 15.72 12.47 33.72
CA GLN A 17 15.12 13.45 32.81
C GLN A 17 13.67 13.08 32.49
N ILE A 18 12.74 14.03 32.67
CA ILE A 18 11.32 13.87 32.31
C ILE A 18 11.12 14.16 30.82
N PHE A 19 10.35 13.33 30.14
CA PHE A 19 10.00 13.51 28.74
C PHE A 19 8.52 13.77 28.62
N ASN A 20 8.15 14.79 27.85
CA ASN A 20 6.77 15.21 27.67
C ASN A 20 6.33 15.08 26.21
N HIS A 21 5.05 14.72 26.06
CA HIS A 21 4.27 14.91 24.87
C HIS A 21 3.50 16.23 24.99
N THR A 22 3.52 17.04 23.95
CA THR A 22 2.81 18.33 23.89
C THR A 22 1.54 18.23 23.09
N TYR A 23 0.53 18.97 23.53
CA TYR A 23 -0.75 19.11 22.85
C TYR A 23 -1.28 20.53 23.03
N LEU A 24 -2.15 20.97 22.12
CA LEU A 24 -2.80 22.28 22.19
C LEU A 24 -4.15 22.16 22.89
N VAL A 25 -4.44 23.10 23.79
CA VAL A 25 -5.73 23.20 24.48
C VAL A 25 -6.37 24.54 24.16
N TYR A 26 -7.59 24.49 23.67
CA TYR A 26 -8.46 25.65 23.54
C TYR A 26 -9.57 25.61 24.59
N THR A 27 -9.62 26.64 25.44
CA THR A 27 -10.70 26.87 26.39
C THR A 27 -11.51 28.07 25.90
N PRO A 28 -12.74 27.87 25.37
CA PRO A 28 -13.59 28.97 24.94
C PRO A 28 -14.20 29.72 26.13
N ASP A 29 -14.72 30.94 25.88
CA ASP A 29 -15.51 31.70 26.87
C ASP A 29 -16.79 30.97 27.32
N SER A 30 -17.35 30.14 26.44
CA SER A 30 -18.48 29.27 26.71
C SER A 30 -18.41 28.03 25.83
N GLY A 31 -18.66 26.85 26.39
CA GLY A 31 -18.63 25.57 25.66
C GLY A 31 -17.54 24.61 26.16
N PRO A 32 -17.41 23.43 25.53
CA PRO A 32 -16.41 22.45 25.93
C PRO A 32 -15.00 22.88 25.53
N GLN A 33 -14.01 22.47 26.32
CA GLN A 33 -12.60 22.54 25.92
C GLN A 33 -12.34 21.65 24.72
N LYS A 34 -11.42 22.08 23.85
CA LYS A 34 -10.98 21.33 22.67
C LYS A 34 -9.49 21.09 22.75
N ILE A 35 -9.04 19.95 22.24
CA ILE A 35 -7.64 19.55 22.23
C ILE A 35 -7.23 19.16 20.83
N ILE A 36 -6.04 19.60 20.41
CA ILE A 36 -5.36 19.07 19.22
C ILE A 36 -4.04 18.45 19.67
N ALA A 37 -3.82 17.20 19.30
CA ALA A 37 -2.58 16.49 19.55
C ALA A 37 -2.13 15.75 18.29
N GLY A 38 -0.81 15.67 18.10
CA GLY A 38 -0.19 14.84 17.08
C GLY A 38 0.12 13.44 17.62
N GLY A 39 0.37 12.49 16.72
CA GLY A 39 0.82 11.15 17.06
C GLY A 39 1.07 10.31 15.81
N PRO A 40 1.54 9.08 15.98
CA PRO A 40 1.49 8.13 14.88
C PRO A 40 0.03 7.86 14.51
N GLU A 41 -0.29 7.84 13.21
CA GLU A 41 -1.65 7.61 12.68
C GLU A 41 -2.30 6.30 13.19
N LYS A 42 -1.48 5.32 13.61
CA LYS A 42 -1.93 4.11 14.29
C LYS A 42 -1.40 4.11 15.72
N GLY A 43 -2.29 3.83 16.68
CA GLY A 43 -1.98 3.83 18.11
C GLY A 43 -0.68 3.08 18.42
N ALA A 44 0.20 3.75 19.17
CA ALA A 44 1.49 3.21 19.58
C ALA A 44 1.56 3.16 21.10
N ASN A 45 1.95 2.01 21.64
CA ASN A 45 2.42 1.93 23.01
C ASN A 45 3.93 2.16 23.00
N VAL A 46 4.38 3.38 23.30
CA VAL A 46 5.77 3.61 23.70
C VAL A 46 5.87 3.13 25.16
N ILE A 47 6.29 1.88 25.36
CA ILE A 47 6.74 1.45 26.69
C ILE A 47 8.11 2.08 26.90
N ALA A 48 8.29 2.80 28.00
CA ALA A 48 9.54 3.50 28.31
C ALA A 48 10.76 2.59 28.07
N GLY A 49 11.60 2.97 27.09
CA GLY A 49 12.86 2.28 26.78
C GLY A 49 12.77 1.09 25.82
N GLN A 50 11.63 0.78 25.21
CA GLN A 50 11.50 -0.30 24.22
C GLN A 50 10.72 0.14 22.98
N LEU A 51 11.13 -0.38 21.82
CA LEU A 51 10.48 -0.13 20.55
C LEU A 51 9.49 -1.25 20.21
N GLY A 52 8.37 -0.87 19.60
CA GLY A 52 7.46 -1.76 18.90
C GLY A 52 7.49 -1.45 17.41
N LEU A 53 7.24 -2.46 16.57
CA LEU A 53 7.16 -2.34 15.11
C LEU A 53 6.26 -1.20 14.62
N THR A 54 5.19 -0.88 15.35
CA THR A 54 4.26 0.22 15.06
C THR A 54 4.90 1.62 15.14
N LEU A 55 6.10 1.75 15.74
CA LEU A 55 6.86 2.99 15.81
C LEU A 55 7.80 3.19 14.61
N PHE A 56 8.06 2.12 13.86
CA PHE A 56 8.95 2.11 12.70
C PHE A 56 8.11 2.25 11.43
N GLY A 57 7.95 3.49 10.98
CA GLY A 57 7.18 3.78 9.78
C GLY A 57 5.71 4.08 10.07
N GLY A 58 5.29 5.28 9.71
CA GLY A 58 3.93 5.76 9.85
C GLY A 58 3.88 7.25 9.59
N LYS A 59 2.71 7.75 9.21
CA LYS A 59 2.48 9.19 9.04
C LYS A 59 2.30 9.84 10.41
N LEU A 60 2.84 11.04 10.56
CA LEU A 60 2.51 11.95 11.64
C LEU A 60 1.06 12.42 11.41
N GLY A 61 0.13 11.85 12.16
CA GLY A 61 -1.27 12.23 12.16
C GLY A 61 -1.55 13.24 13.26
N VAL A 62 -2.40 14.22 12.96
CA VAL A 62 -2.82 15.24 13.93
C VAL A 62 -4.34 15.28 13.98
N GLY A 63 -4.91 15.23 15.19
CA GLY A 63 -6.37 15.15 15.37
C GLY A 63 -6.90 16.10 16.43
N GLU A 64 -8.12 16.59 16.21
CA GLU A 64 -8.89 17.37 17.18
C GLU A 64 -9.87 16.46 17.94
N ASN A 65 -9.93 16.61 19.26
CA ASN A 65 -10.91 15.96 20.12
C ASN A 65 -11.58 16.98 21.05
N GLU A 66 -12.87 16.77 21.35
CA GLU A 66 -13.59 17.55 22.36
C GLU A 66 -13.56 16.86 23.73
N TYR A 67 -13.47 17.64 24.80
CA TYR A 67 -13.54 17.10 26.15
C TYR A 67 -14.89 16.43 26.43
N LYS A 68 -14.86 15.17 26.86
CA LYS A 68 -16.01 14.42 27.38
C LYS A 68 -15.67 13.82 28.74
N ALA A 69 -16.37 14.27 29.79
CA ALA A 69 -16.19 13.75 31.14
C ALA A 69 -16.43 12.22 31.18
N GLY A 70 -15.49 11.47 31.76
CA GLY A 70 -15.56 10.00 31.88
C GLY A 70 -14.95 9.22 30.70
N ILE A 71 -14.51 9.89 29.63
CA ILE A 71 -13.72 9.28 28.56
C ILE A 71 -12.25 9.65 28.83
N GLY A 72 -11.46 8.69 29.28
CA GLY A 72 -10.02 8.91 29.47
C GLY A 72 -9.32 8.97 28.12
N LEU A 73 -9.25 10.13 27.49
CA LEU A 73 -8.17 10.37 26.53
C LEU A 73 -6.90 10.58 27.35
N GLU A 74 -5.80 9.97 26.94
CA GLU A 74 -4.53 10.02 27.68
C GLU A 74 -4.02 11.47 27.88
N ASP A 75 -4.41 12.41 26.99
CA ASP A 75 -4.09 13.84 27.06
C ASP A 75 -5.02 14.67 27.97
N PHE A 76 -6.07 14.04 28.51
CA PHE A 76 -6.79 14.59 29.66
C PHE A 76 -6.16 14.05 30.94
N PRO A 77 -5.70 14.92 31.86
CA PRO A 77 -5.25 14.44 33.15
C PRO A 77 -6.39 13.69 33.85
N ALA A 78 -6.14 12.45 34.27
CA ALA A 78 -7.05 11.72 35.15
C ALA A 78 -7.32 12.55 36.42
N ALA A 79 -8.51 12.40 37.01
CA ALA A 79 -8.91 13.17 38.20
C ALA A 79 -7.81 13.15 39.27
N GLY A 80 -7.23 14.33 39.56
CA GLY A 80 -6.16 14.51 40.55
C GLY A 80 -4.72 14.63 40.00
N LYS A 81 -4.50 14.52 38.68
CA LYS A 81 -3.22 14.87 38.04
C LYS A 81 -3.33 16.25 37.36
N THR A 82 -2.25 17.01 37.29
CA THR A 82 -2.18 18.29 36.57
C THR A 82 -1.02 18.24 35.59
N HIS A 83 -1.27 18.54 34.31
CA HIS A 83 -0.22 18.73 33.31
C HIS A 83 0.35 20.14 33.43
N HIS A 84 1.64 20.32 33.10
CA HIS A 84 2.19 21.67 32.98
C HIS A 84 1.56 22.36 31.76
N MET A 85 1.23 23.64 31.88
CA MET A 85 0.54 24.41 30.84
C MET A 85 1.28 25.73 30.59
N GLU A 86 1.57 26.02 29.32
CA GLU A 86 2.16 27.29 28.88
C GLU A 86 1.13 28.09 28.08
N LEU A 87 1.00 29.38 28.37
CA LEU A 87 0.02 30.26 27.72
C LEU A 87 0.52 30.71 26.35
N VAL A 88 -0.28 30.48 25.31
CA VAL A 88 -0.02 30.96 23.94
C VAL A 88 -0.80 32.25 23.67
N ALA A 89 -2.09 32.25 23.98
CA ALA A 89 -2.97 33.40 23.78
C ALA A 89 -4.09 33.44 24.84
N SER A 90 -4.54 34.65 25.20
CA SER A 90 -5.70 34.88 26.06
C SER A 90 -6.47 36.12 25.62
N GLY A 91 -7.81 36.09 25.69
CA GLY A 91 -8.63 37.21 25.24
C GLY A 91 -10.14 36.98 25.39
N GLY A 92 -10.93 37.75 24.63
CA GLY A 92 -12.37 37.52 24.50
C GLY A 92 -12.66 36.33 23.60
N ASP A 93 -12.68 36.54 22.28
CA ASP A 93 -12.88 35.48 21.30
C ASP A 93 -11.55 35.09 20.63
N LEU A 94 -11.18 33.81 20.73
CA LEU A 94 -10.01 33.22 20.05
C LEU A 94 -10.43 32.17 19.01
N SER A 95 -11.70 32.12 18.61
CA SER A 95 -12.23 31.14 17.66
C SER A 95 -11.55 31.22 16.28
N GLY A 96 -11.19 32.43 15.82
CA GLY A 96 -10.41 32.64 14.60
C GLY A 96 -8.96 32.15 14.70
N ASP A 97 -8.32 32.27 15.86
CA ASP A 97 -6.96 31.74 16.09
C ASP A 97 -6.99 30.21 16.12
N TRP A 98 -7.99 29.63 16.78
CA TRP A 98 -8.22 28.18 16.76
C TRP A 98 -8.51 27.66 15.35
N GLN A 99 -9.27 28.39 14.53
CA GLN A 99 -9.50 28.00 13.13
C GLN A 99 -8.20 27.94 12.33
N ARG A 100 -7.30 28.90 12.48
CA ARG A 100 -6.00 28.87 11.78
C ARG A 100 -5.13 27.68 12.22
N ILE A 101 -5.19 27.30 13.50
CA ILE A 101 -4.56 26.07 13.99
C ILE A 101 -5.18 24.84 13.31
N ARG A 102 -6.50 24.78 13.15
CA ARG A 102 -7.17 23.66 12.45
C ARG A 102 -6.84 23.60 10.96
N ASP A 103 -6.70 24.74 10.31
CA ASP A 103 -6.28 24.81 8.91
C ASP A 103 -4.83 24.31 8.77
N ALA A 104 -3.93 24.71 9.69
CA ALA A 104 -2.57 24.20 9.74
C ALA A 104 -2.51 22.69 10.02
N MET A 105 -3.33 22.19 10.96
CA MET A 105 -3.50 20.75 11.22
C MET A 105 -3.89 19.99 9.95
N LYS A 106 -4.87 20.51 9.20
CA LYS A 106 -5.30 19.90 7.93
C LYS A 106 -4.15 19.89 6.92
N GLN A 107 -3.41 20.99 6.77
CA GLN A 107 -2.26 21.05 5.86
C GLN A 107 -1.18 20.03 6.21
N ILE A 108 -0.80 19.93 7.49
CA ILE A 108 0.20 18.94 7.95
C ILE A 108 -0.26 17.52 7.63
N ASN A 109 -1.54 17.22 7.87
CA ASN A 109 -2.13 15.94 7.49
C ASN A 109 -2.14 15.75 5.98
N ASP A 110 -2.47 16.75 5.17
CA ASP A 110 -2.48 16.62 3.71
C ASP A 110 -1.07 16.41 3.13
N GLU A 111 -0.05 17.06 3.71
CA GLU A 111 1.35 17.01 3.29
C GLU A 111 2.04 15.68 3.62
N GLY A 112 1.54 14.91 4.59
CA GLY A 112 1.94 13.50 4.74
C GLY A 112 3.30 13.24 5.37
N TYR A 113 3.71 14.03 6.37
CA TYR A 113 5.00 13.86 7.05
C TYR A 113 5.17 12.49 7.72
N ALA A 114 6.39 11.94 7.68
CA ALA A 114 6.74 10.73 8.44
C ALA A 114 6.84 11.00 9.95
N TYR A 115 6.39 10.07 10.79
CA TYR A 115 6.56 10.12 12.24
C TYR A 115 7.93 9.57 12.66
N ARG A 116 8.74 10.40 13.31
CA ARG A 116 10.06 10.06 13.89
C ARG A 116 10.07 10.46 15.36
N PRO A 117 10.10 9.51 16.32
CA PRO A 117 9.76 9.83 17.70
C PRO A 117 10.72 10.79 18.42
N VAL A 118 11.95 11.00 17.93
CA VAL A 118 12.96 11.87 18.57
C VAL A 118 12.89 13.31 18.07
N ASP A 119 12.67 13.52 16.78
CA ASP A 119 12.79 14.83 16.15
C ASP A 119 11.54 15.27 15.38
N GLN A 120 10.98 14.47 14.45
CA GLN A 120 9.77 14.81 13.70
C GLN A 120 8.53 14.06 14.25
N ASN A 121 8.01 14.52 15.38
CA ASN A 121 6.95 13.84 16.11
C ASN A 121 5.76 14.77 16.41
N SER A 122 4.92 14.33 17.34
CA SER A 122 3.77 15.09 17.82
C SER A 122 4.12 16.47 18.40
N ASN A 123 5.30 16.62 19.01
CA ASN A 123 5.75 17.87 19.58
C ASN A 123 6.15 18.88 18.49
N SER A 124 6.80 18.40 17.43
CA SER A 124 7.12 19.19 16.23
C SER A 124 5.86 19.67 15.54
N ALA A 125 4.83 18.82 15.45
CA ALA A 125 3.53 19.19 14.89
C ALA A 125 2.86 20.35 15.66
N VAL A 126 2.94 20.35 17.00
CA VAL A 126 2.38 21.44 17.83
C VAL A 126 3.05 22.76 17.49
N ASN A 127 4.37 22.81 17.45
CA ASN A 127 5.11 24.03 17.13
C ASN A 127 4.89 24.46 15.67
N GLU A 128 4.84 23.51 14.73
CA GLU A 128 4.54 23.80 13.33
C GLU A 128 3.13 24.39 13.14
N MET A 129 2.11 23.86 13.83
CA MET A 129 0.76 24.41 13.79
C MET A 129 0.70 25.84 14.33
N LEU A 130 1.38 26.12 15.45
CA LEU A 130 1.45 27.47 16.02
C LEU A 130 2.17 28.43 15.07
N SER A 131 3.28 27.98 14.47
CA SER A 131 4.05 28.73 13.47
C SER A 131 3.18 29.11 12.26
N ARG A 132 2.51 28.12 11.64
CA ARG A 132 1.60 28.33 10.49
C ARG A 132 0.39 29.20 10.84
N ALA A 133 -0.11 29.10 12.07
CA ALA A 133 -1.21 29.94 12.56
C ALA A 133 -0.78 31.39 12.90
N GLY A 134 0.52 31.69 12.87
CA GLY A 134 1.09 32.99 13.22
C GLY A 134 1.02 33.30 14.71
N LEU A 135 1.09 32.27 15.56
CA LEU A 135 1.00 32.37 17.02
C LEU A 135 2.37 32.18 17.69
N PRO A 136 2.57 32.72 18.92
CA PRO A 136 3.82 32.55 19.64
C PRO A 136 4.14 31.08 19.93
N LEU A 137 5.41 30.69 19.75
CA LEU A 137 5.91 29.39 20.14
C LEU A 137 6.26 29.36 21.64
N PRO A 138 6.12 28.21 22.32
CA PRO A 138 6.65 28.04 23.66
C PRO A 138 8.18 28.25 23.70
N PRO A 139 8.78 28.59 24.86
CA PRO A 139 10.23 28.74 24.99
C PRO A 139 10.96 27.45 24.63
N ARG A 140 12.16 27.58 24.04
CA ARG A 140 13.01 26.41 23.75
C ARG A 140 13.35 25.64 25.01
N GLN A 141 13.23 24.33 24.96
CA GLN A 141 13.49 23.43 26.09
C GLN A 141 14.65 22.49 25.76
N PHE A 142 15.60 22.38 26.68
CA PHE A 142 16.74 21.47 26.58
C PHE A 142 16.87 20.64 27.86
N PRO A 143 17.36 19.39 27.78
CA PRO A 143 17.69 18.62 28.96
C PRO A 143 18.89 19.25 29.72
N PRO A 144 18.90 19.24 31.06
CA PRO A 144 17.85 18.75 31.94
C PRO A 144 16.72 19.79 32.17
N SER A 145 15.45 19.40 32.01
CA SER A 145 14.28 20.27 32.23
C SER A 145 12.99 19.45 32.49
N ASP A 146 12.16 19.86 33.45
CA ASP A 146 10.92 19.15 33.79
C ASP A 146 9.88 19.16 32.65
N ASN A 147 9.95 20.15 31.75
CA ASN A 147 9.01 20.30 30.65
C ASN A 147 9.50 19.72 29.33
N TYR A 148 10.76 19.25 29.24
CA TYR A 148 11.38 18.88 27.96
C TYR A 148 10.49 18.00 27.07
N ALA A 149 10.23 18.51 25.86
CA ALA A 149 9.46 17.86 24.81
C ALA A 149 10.36 17.58 23.60
N PRO A 150 10.88 16.34 23.42
CA PRO A 150 11.75 15.99 22.30
C PRO A 150 11.15 16.35 20.94
N GLY A 151 11.95 16.86 20.02
CA GLY A 151 11.51 17.18 18.66
C GLY A 151 10.69 18.45 18.50
N SER A 152 10.25 19.09 19.59
CA SER A 152 9.52 20.38 19.54
C SER A 152 10.26 21.46 18.74
N GLU A 153 11.60 21.47 18.79
CA GLU A 153 12.44 22.43 18.07
C GLU A 153 12.80 22.04 16.65
N ALA A 154 12.46 20.82 16.22
CA ALA A 154 12.75 20.36 14.88
C ALA A 154 11.66 20.82 13.91
N PRO A 155 12.02 21.34 12.73
CA PRO A 155 11.03 21.63 11.70
C PRO A 155 10.41 20.35 11.16
N LEU A 156 9.18 20.44 10.64
CA LEU A 156 8.66 19.39 9.78
C LEU A 156 9.37 19.49 8.43
N VAL A 157 10.25 18.54 8.16
CA VAL A 157 10.95 18.43 6.88
C VAL A 157 10.16 17.47 6.01
N PRO A 158 9.69 17.89 4.83
CA PRO A 158 9.18 16.96 3.84
C PRO A 158 10.36 16.06 3.46
N PHE A 159 10.41 14.88 4.04
CA PHE A 159 11.18 13.82 3.43
C PHE A 159 10.48 13.57 2.09
N PRO A 160 11.20 13.45 0.96
CA PRO A 160 10.59 12.81 -0.18
C PRO A 160 10.13 11.44 0.32
N TYR A 161 8.82 11.30 0.51
CA TYR A 161 8.17 10.08 0.10
C TYR A 161 8.26 10.05 -1.43
N GLU A 162 9.47 10.03 -1.96
CA GLU A 162 9.69 9.41 -3.25
C GLU A 162 9.70 7.94 -2.92
N ASP A 163 8.51 7.36 -3.08
CA ASP A 163 8.23 5.92 -3.07
C ASP A 163 9.43 5.14 -3.63
N PRO A 164 10.32 4.59 -2.76
CA PRO A 164 11.38 3.69 -3.19
C PRO A 164 10.70 2.33 -3.31
N MET A 165 9.86 2.23 -4.34
CA MET A 165 9.06 1.07 -4.70
C MET A 165 8.09 0.56 -3.61
N HIS A 166 6.80 0.75 -3.90
CA HIS A 166 5.78 -0.26 -3.63
C HIS A 166 5.33 -0.47 -2.18
N ASN A 167 5.40 0.54 -1.31
CA ASN A 167 4.75 0.45 0.01
C ASN A 167 3.54 1.39 0.15
N GLN A 168 2.53 1.17 -0.69
CA GLN A 168 1.22 1.81 -0.50
C GLN A 168 0.44 1.05 0.57
N HIS A 169 0.38 1.70 1.73
CA HIS A 169 -0.24 1.36 3.01
C HIS A 169 0.64 0.52 3.92
N TRP A 170 0.95 1.13 5.07
CA TRP A 170 1.67 0.66 6.27
C TRP A 170 1.09 -0.62 6.92
N GLU A 171 0.65 -1.57 6.11
CA GLU A 171 0.24 -2.91 6.50
C GLU A 171 0.96 -3.90 5.59
N PRO A 172 1.57 -4.96 6.14
CA PRO A 172 2.22 -5.97 5.34
C PRO A 172 1.22 -6.49 4.30
N SER A 173 1.49 -6.22 3.03
CA SER A 173 0.58 -6.50 1.92
C SER A 173 1.37 -6.93 0.70
N PHE A 174 0.68 -7.47 -0.30
CA PHE A 174 1.31 -7.96 -1.52
C PHE A 174 1.85 -6.81 -2.38
N ASP A 175 3.03 -7.02 -2.96
CA ASP A 175 3.62 -6.11 -3.95
C ASP A 175 2.73 -6.04 -5.21
N ARG A 176 2.25 -4.84 -5.55
CA ARG A 176 1.41 -4.60 -6.73
C ARG A 176 2.11 -4.94 -8.06
N ARG A 177 3.45 -4.96 -8.13
CA ARG A 177 4.20 -5.48 -9.30
C ARG A 177 3.83 -6.92 -9.59
N GLY A 178 3.57 -7.72 -8.55
CA GLY A 178 3.11 -9.10 -8.71
C GLY A 178 1.80 -9.18 -9.51
N ASN A 179 0.84 -8.29 -9.23
CA ASN A 179 -0.42 -8.19 -9.98
C ASN A 179 -0.22 -7.68 -11.41
N GLY A 180 0.58 -6.62 -11.58
CA GLY A 180 0.94 -6.12 -12.91
C GLY A 180 1.57 -7.20 -13.78
N SER A 181 2.52 -7.96 -13.23
CA SER A 181 3.17 -9.09 -13.87
C SER A 181 2.18 -10.23 -14.15
N TYR A 182 1.29 -10.58 -13.22
CA TYR A 182 0.27 -11.60 -13.46
C TYR A 182 -0.64 -11.22 -14.65
N ARG A 183 -1.19 -10.00 -14.64
CA ARG A 183 -2.03 -9.50 -15.74
C ARG A 183 -1.26 -9.49 -17.05
N ASN A 184 -0.03 -8.99 -17.07
CA ASN A 184 0.80 -8.96 -18.27
C ASN A 184 1.17 -10.36 -18.77
N GLY A 185 1.46 -11.30 -17.87
CA GLY A 185 1.79 -12.68 -18.19
C GLY A 185 0.59 -13.47 -18.73
N ALA A 186 -0.61 -13.20 -18.24
CA ALA A 186 -1.83 -13.82 -18.73
C ALA A 186 -2.33 -13.21 -20.05
N ARG A 187 -2.03 -11.93 -20.33
CA ARG A 187 -2.63 -11.17 -21.43
C ARG A 187 -2.18 -11.64 -22.82
N THR A 188 -3.12 -12.21 -23.57
CA THR A 188 -3.00 -12.54 -25.01
C THR A 188 -4.10 -11.88 -25.86
N ARG A 189 -5.16 -11.42 -25.20
CA ARG A 189 -6.30 -10.66 -25.73
C ARG A 189 -6.71 -9.58 -24.71
N PRO A 190 -7.55 -8.61 -25.08
CA PRO A 190 -8.14 -7.69 -24.10
C PRO A 190 -8.83 -8.48 -22.97
N PRO A 191 -8.71 -8.04 -21.70
CA PRO A 191 -9.44 -8.63 -20.57
C PRO A 191 -10.94 -8.65 -20.82
N ILE A 192 -11.65 -9.60 -20.18
CA ILE A 192 -13.11 -9.58 -20.22
C ILE A 192 -13.58 -8.35 -19.45
N SER A 193 -14.31 -7.47 -20.14
CA SER A 193 -14.81 -6.28 -19.50
C SER A 193 -16.15 -6.49 -18.82
N ARG A 194 -16.25 -5.94 -17.62
CA ARG A 194 -17.49 -5.80 -16.87
C ARG A 194 -17.98 -4.40 -17.21
N ASP A 195 -18.86 -4.33 -18.20
CA ASP A 195 -19.37 -3.10 -18.80
C ASP A 195 -20.76 -2.73 -18.23
N PRO A 196 -20.88 -2.25 -16.97
CA PRO A 196 -22.15 -1.73 -16.50
C PRO A 196 -22.59 -0.53 -17.32
N LEU A 197 -23.91 -0.39 -17.45
CA LEU A 197 -24.56 0.66 -18.20
C LEU A 197 -24.76 1.90 -17.32
N ALA A 198 -24.07 2.99 -17.66
CA ALA A 198 -24.26 4.31 -17.08
C ALA A 198 -25.19 5.16 -17.93
N ILE A 199 -25.83 6.13 -17.30
CA ILE A 199 -26.62 7.20 -17.93
C ILE A 199 -25.94 8.52 -17.57
N ASP A 200 -25.59 9.28 -18.60
CA ASP A 200 -25.22 10.68 -18.49
C ASP A 200 -26.44 11.47 -17.98
N ILE A 201 -26.34 12.15 -16.84
CA ILE A 201 -27.51 12.83 -16.22
C ILE A 201 -27.53 14.32 -16.51
N ASP A 202 -26.39 14.97 -16.71
CA ASP A 202 -26.31 16.42 -16.89
C ASP A 202 -26.11 16.86 -18.35
N GLY A 203 -25.86 15.91 -19.25
CA GLY A 203 -25.72 16.08 -20.69
C GLY A 203 -24.32 16.51 -21.14
N ASN A 204 -23.29 16.34 -20.30
CA ASN A 204 -21.93 16.71 -20.62
C ASN A 204 -21.06 15.54 -21.14
N GLY A 205 -21.64 14.34 -21.25
CA GLY A 205 -20.94 13.08 -21.54
C GLY A 205 -20.74 12.24 -20.28
N ALA A 206 -20.34 10.97 -20.44
CA ALA A 206 -20.12 10.09 -19.29
C ALA A 206 -18.83 10.45 -18.53
N ASN A 207 -18.95 10.76 -17.24
CA ASN A 207 -17.84 11.09 -16.35
C ASN A 207 -17.52 9.94 -15.38
N THR A 208 -16.24 9.75 -15.09
CA THR A 208 -15.79 8.72 -14.14
C THR A 208 -14.70 9.21 -13.20
N VAL A 209 -14.62 8.57 -12.04
CA VAL A 209 -13.51 8.69 -11.09
C VAL A 209 -12.64 7.45 -11.12
N GLY A 210 -11.34 7.63 -10.88
CA GLY A 210 -10.37 6.55 -10.74
C GLY A 210 -10.35 5.93 -9.33
N ILE A 211 -9.52 4.92 -9.15
CA ILE A 211 -9.24 4.34 -7.84
C ILE A 211 -8.31 5.30 -7.08
N SER A 212 -8.77 5.79 -5.92
CA SER A 212 -7.99 6.66 -5.03
C SER A 212 -7.45 5.88 -3.81
N ALA A 213 -6.78 6.57 -2.87
CA ALA A 213 -6.39 6.00 -1.59
C ALA A 213 -7.60 5.61 -0.71
N ASN A 214 -8.75 6.25 -0.92
CA ASN A 214 -10.06 5.87 -0.39
C ASN A 214 -10.90 5.33 -1.55
N PRO A 215 -10.73 4.05 -1.91
CA PRO A 215 -11.36 3.47 -3.09
C PRO A 215 -12.85 3.23 -2.86
N ILE A 216 -13.63 3.37 -3.93
CA ILE A 216 -15.00 2.86 -3.98
C ILE A 216 -14.92 1.34 -4.12
N LEU A 217 -15.62 0.62 -3.24
CA LEU A 217 -15.62 -0.85 -3.21
C LEU A 217 -17.00 -1.38 -3.63
N PHE A 218 -17.05 -2.18 -4.69
CA PHE A 218 -18.29 -2.80 -5.15
C PHE A 218 -18.08 -4.25 -5.60
N ASP A 219 -19.10 -5.10 -5.41
CA ASP A 219 -19.07 -6.52 -5.80
C ASP A 219 -19.67 -6.68 -7.20
N HIS A 220 -18.85 -6.47 -8.24
CA HIS A 220 -19.32 -6.47 -9.63
C HIS A 220 -19.82 -7.84 -10.13
N ASN A 221 -19.29 -8.96 -9.64
CA ASN A 221 -19.65 -10.32 -10.07
C ASN A 221 -20.53 -11.08 -9.08
N ALA A 222 -20.90 -10.45 -7.96
CA ALA A 222 -21.59 -11.09 -6.85
C ALA A 222 -20.82 -12.33 -6.33
N ASP A 223 -19.50 -12.21 -6.19
CA ASP A 223 -18.64 -13.27 -5.64
C ASP A 223 -18.44 -13.17 -4.12
N GLY A 224 -19.08 -12.17 -3.48
CA GLY A 224 -19.00 -11.90 -2.05
C GLY A 224 -17.81 -11.02 -1.66
N VAL A 225 -17.03 -10.53 -2.64
CA VAL A 225 -15.88 -9.66 -2.41
C VAL A 225 -16.09 -8.34 -3.15
N LYS A 226 -16.32 -7.27 -2.37
CA LYS A 226 -16.29 -5.92 -2.91
C LYS A 226 -14.85 -5.56 -3.26
N THR A 227 -14.62 -5.14 -4.50
CA THR A 227 -13.29 -4.81 -5.02
C THR A 227 -13.19 -3.33 -5.36
N GLY A 228 -12.02 -2.73 -5.12
CA GLY A 228 -11.72 -1.36 -5.49
C GLY A 228 -11.84 -1.16 -6.98
N THR A 229 -12.66 -0.19 -7.38
CA THR A 229 -13.06 -0.02 -8.77
C THR A 229 -13.08 1.46 -9.13
N GLY A 230 -12.90 1.76 -10.43
CA GLY A 230 -13.31 3.05 -10.97
C GLY A 230 -14.82 3.17 -10.85
N TRP A 231 -15.36 4.38 -10.94
CA TRP A 231 -16.79 4.58 -10.73
C TRP A 231 -17.35 5.69 -11.61
N VAL A 232 -18.65 5.65 -11.88
CA VAL A 232 -19.33 6.79 -12.48
C VAL A 232 -19.27 7.97 -11.50
N ALA A 233 -19.01 9.18 -12.00
CA ALA A 233 -18.96 10.37 -11.14
C ALA A 233 -20.36 10.70 -10.61
N GLY A 234 -20.44 11.42 -9.48
CA GLY A 234 -21.70 11.68 -8.77
C GLY A 234 -22.70 12.59 -9.50
N ASP A 235 -22.28 13.24 -10.58
CA ASP A 235 -23.11 13.99 -11.53
C ASP A 235 -23.84 13.08 -12.51
N ASP A 236 -23.38 11.84 -12.70
CA ASP A 236 -23.94 10.78 -13.54
C ASP A 236 -24.49 9.61 -12.72
N ALA A 237 -24.97 8.54 -13.37
CA ALA A 237 -25.61 7.45 -12.65
C ALA A 237 -25.55 6.08 -13.32
N TRP A 238 -25.64 5.02 -12.52
CA TRP A 238 -25.83 3.64 -12.99
C TRP A 238 -27.29 3.35 -13.32
N LEU A 239 -27.53 2.58 -14.40
CA LEU A 239 -28.83 1.95 -14.62
C LEU A 239 -28.90 0.63 -13.85
N VAL A 240 -29.96 0.47 -13.04
CA VAL A 240 -30.05 -0.64 -12.07
C VAL A 240 -31.44 -1.26 -12.02
N LEU A 241 -31.50 -2.51 -11.59
CA LEU A 241 -32.72 -3.23 -11.28
C LEU A 241 -32.47 -4.11 -10.06
N ASP A 242 -33.17 -3.84 -8.96
CA ASP A 242 -33.19 -4.74 -7.79
C ASP A 242 -33.84 -6.06 -8.20
N ARG A 243 -33.02 -7.09 -8.39
CA ARG A 243 -33.47 -8.39 -8.92
C ARG A 243 -33.88 -9.35 -7.82
N ASN A 244 -33.38 -9.15 -6.60
CA ASN A 244 -33.60 -10.04 -5.48
C ASN A 244 -34.69 -9.52 -4.52
N GLY A 245 -35.15 -8.28 -4.71
CA GLY A 245 -36.22 -7.62 -3.97
C GLY A 245 -35.81 -7.16 -2.57
N ASN A 246 -34.51 -6.98 -2.30
CA ASN A 246 -34.02 -6.60 -0.97
C ASN A 246 -34.02 -5.08 -0.72
N GLY A 247 -34.36 -4.27 -1.72
CA GLY A 247 -34.45 -2.82 -1.64
C GLY A 247 -33.11 -2.10 -1.71
N LEU A 248 -32.02 -2.80 -2.03
CA LEU A 248 -30.67 -2.29 -2.21
C LEU A 248 -30.16 -2.66 -3.60
N ILE A 249 -29.09 -1.99 -4.03
CA ILE A 249 -28.26 -2.43 -5.15
C ILE A 249 -26.90 -2.79 -4.56
N ASP A 250 -26.66 -4.08 -4.40
CA ASP A 250 -25.53 -4.59 -3.61
C ASP A 250 -24.51 -5.41 -4.41
N SER A 251 -24.82 -5.74 -5.67
CA SER A 251 -23.91 -6.44 -6.56
C SER A 251 -24.15 -6.14 -8.03
N GLY A 252 -23.19 -6.46 -8.89
CA GLY A 252 -23.29 -6.22 -10.34
C GLY A 252 -24.32 -7.09 -11.05
N ARG A 253 -24.96 -8.04 -10.36
CA ARG A 253 -26.16 -8.74 -10.87
C ARG A 253 -27.36 -7.81 -11.02
N GLU A 254 -27.36 -6.73 -10.27
CA GLU A 254 -28.41 -5.71 -10.23
C GLU A 254 -28.05 -4.48 -11.08
N LEU A 255 -26.79 -4.39 -11.52
CA LEU A 255 -26.38 -3.53 -12.61
C LEU A 255 -26.74 -4.19 -13.95
N PHE A 256 -27.01 -3.37 -14.97
CA PHE A 256 -27.10 -3.86 -16.35
C PHE A 256 -25.70 -3.95 -16.94
N GLY A 257 -25.16 -5.17 -17.08
CA GLY A 257 -23.78 -5.38 -17.53
C GLY A 257 -23.43 -6.84 -17.80
N ALA A 258 -22.14 -7.15 -17.92
CA ALA A 258 -21.66 -8.50 -18.24
C ALA A 258 -21.98 -9.56 -17.16
N ASP A 259 -22.29 -9.12 -15.94
CA ASP A 259 -22.69 -10.00 -14.83
C ASP A 259 -24.22 -10.14 -14.70
N THR A 260 -25.00 -9.56 -15.60
CA THR A 260 -26.45 -9.77 -15.67
C THR A 260 -26.76 -11.17 -16.21
N VAL A 261 -27.55 -11.93 -15.46
CA VAL A 261 -28.04 -13.26 -15.87
C VAL A 261 -29.21 -13.12 -16.83
N LEU A 262 -29.07 -13.66 -18.03
CA LEU A 262 -30.15 -13.70 -19.03
C LEU A 262 -31.06 -14.91 -18.80
N THR A 263 -30.46 -16.08 -18.57
CA THR A 263 -31.15 -17.35 -18.32
C THR A 263 -30.31 -18.25 -17.40
N GLY A 264 -30.93 -19.30 -16.85
CA GLY A 264 -30.24 -20.31 -16.03
C GLY A 264 -30.00 -19.88 -14.58
N THR A 265 -29.23 -20.68 -13.85
CA THR A 265 -28.90 -20.47 -12.44
C THR A 265 -27.41 -20.11 -12.31
N PRO A 266 -27.07 -18.98 -11.67
CA PRO A 266 -25.68 -18.57 -11.49
C PRO A 266 -24.84 -19.63 -10.79
N GLY A 267 -23.64 -19.87 -11.32
CA GLY A 267 -22.74 -20.92 -10.82
C GLY A 267 -23.11 -22.35 -11.20
N VAL A 268 -24.20 -22.55 -11.98
CA VAL A 268 -24.62 -23.87 -12.46
C VAL A 268 -24.66 -23.90 -13.99
N ASP A 269 -25.56 -23.13 -14.60
CA ASP A 269 -25.84 -23.14 -16.05
C ASP A 269 -26.23 -21.75 -16.59
N ALA A 270 -25.91 -20.68 -15.86
CA ALA A 270 -26.26 -19.32 -16.24
C ALA A 270 -25.64 -18.90 -17.58
N VAL A 271 -26.47 -18.25 -18.40
CA VAL A 271 -26.03 -17.48 -19.57
C VAL A 271 -26.03 -16.02 -19.18
N TYR A 272 -24.86 -15.39 -19.22
CA TYR A 272 -24.71 -13.98 -18.89
C TYR A 272 -24.80 -13.09 -20.14
N ALA A 273 -25.13 -11.81 -19.93
CA ALA A 273 -25.08 -10.81 -20.98
C ALA A 273 -23.63 -10.53 -21.39
N ASN A 274 -23.40 -10.16 -22.65
CA ASN A 274 -22.09 -9.67 -23.09
C ASN A 274 -21.94 -8.15 -22.88
N THR A 275 -23.05 -7.41 -22.74
CA THR A 275 -23.08 -5.96 -22.57
C THR A 275 -24.29 -5.51 -21.75
N GLY A 276 -24.22 -4.31 -21.15
CA GLY A 276 -25.36 -3.71 -20.47
C GLY A 276 -26.58 -3.46 -21.36
N PHE A 277 -26.38 -3.11 -22.63
CA PHE A 277 -27.48 -2.98 -23.60
C PHE A 277 -28.15 -4.32 -23.93
N GLN A 278 -27.39 -5.40 -24.06
CA GLN A 278 -27.97 -6.74 -24.23
C GLN A 278 -28.79 -7.14 -23.00
N ALA A 279 -28.29 -6.84 -21.80
CA ALA A 279 -29.02 -7.07 -20.57
C ALA A 279 -30.35 -6.28 -20.54
N LEU A 280 -30.33 -5.00 -20.90
CA LEU A 280 -31.52 -4.14 -20.92
C LEU A 280 -32.52 -4.58 -21.99
N ALA A 281 -32.05 -5.02 -23.15
CA ALA A 281 -32.91 -5.48 -24.26
C ALA A 281 -33.77 -6.70 -23.91
N THR A 282 -33.43 -7.45 -22.86
CA THR A 282 -34.31 -8.52 -22.36
C THR A 282 -35.62 -8.02 -21.77
N LEU A 283 -35.68 -6.73 -21.41
CA LEU A 283 -36.85 -6.08 -20.83
C LEU A 283 -37.73 -5.37 -21.87
N ASP A 284 -37.31 -5.35 -23.13
CA ASP A 284 -38.10 -4.85 -24.26
C ASP A 284 -39.17 -5.88 -24.64
N THR A 285 -40.38 -5.64 -24.15
CA THR A 285 -41.51 -6.58 -24.26
C THR A 285 -42.28 -6.44 -25.57
N ASN A 286 -42.19 -5.29 -26.23
CA ASN A 286 -42.87 -5.03 -27.49
C ASN A 286 -41.93 -5.14 -28.72
N HIS A 287 -40.63 -5.33 -28.48
CA HIS A 287 -39.55 -5.51 -29.45
C HIS A 287 -39.39 -4.33 -30.42
N ASP A 288 -39.60 -3.10 -29.93
CA ASP A 288 -39.43 -1.88 -30.72
C ASP A 288 -37.99 -1.31 -30.68
N ASN A 289 -37.09 -1.95 -29.92
CA ASN A 289 -35.69 -1.56 -29.66
C ASN A 289 -35.56 -0.29 -28.81
N LEU A 290 -36.61 0.10 -28.08
CA LEU A 290 -36.63 1.22 -27.14
C LEU A 290 -37.16 0.73 -25.79
N PHE A 291 -36.32 0.76 -24.76
CA PHE A 291 -36.81 0.54 -23.40
C PHE A 291 -37.56 1.78 -22.92
N ASN A 292 -38.89 1.70 -22.81
CA ASN A 292 -39.78 2.84 -22.54
C ASN A 292 -41.03 2.47 -21.73
N ALA A 293 -41.93 3.42 -21.47
CA ALA A 293 -43.14 3.21 -20.65
C ALA A 293 -44.13 2.13 -21.18
N ALA A 294 -43.98 1.68 -22.42
CA ALA A 294 -44.71 0.53 -22.97
C ALA A 294 -44.19 -0.82 -22.43
N ASP A 295 -43.01 -0.85 -21.81
CA ASP A 295 -42.41 -2.05 -21.24
C ASP A 295 -42.81 -2.30 -19.80
N ALA A 296 -43.18 -3.55 -19.50
CA ALA A 296 -43.67 -3.95 -18.18
C ALA A 296 -42.68 -3.64 -17.04
N ALA A 297 -41.37 -3.69 -17.32
CA ALA A 297 -40.31 -3.45 -16.33
C ALA A 297 -39.89 -1.98 -16.20
N PHE A 298 -40.45 -1.06 -17.00
CA PHE A 298 -40.02 0.35 -17.03
C PHE A 298 -40.13 1.05 -15.66
N THR A 299 -41.15 0.71 -14.89
CA THR A 299 -41.37 1.27 -13.54
C THR A 299 -40.51 0.62 -12.45
N GLN A 300 -39.85 -0.49 -12.76
CA GLN A 300 -38.99 -1.24 -11.82
C GLN A 300 -37.53 -0.84 -11.95
N VAL A 301 -37.09 -0.49 -13.17
CA VAL A 301 -35.74 -0.01 -13.44
C VAL A 301 -35.55 1.38 -12.81
N ARG A 302 -34.39 1.55 -12.19
CA ARG A 302 -34.00 2.78 -11.48
C ARG A 302 -32.68 3.32 -12.00
N VAL A 303 -32.39 4.54 -11.58
CA VAL A 303 -31.13 5.24 -11.75
C VAL A 303 -30.49 5.39 -10.37
N TRP A 304 -29.29 4.85 -10.20
CA TRP A 304 -28.50 5.00 -8.98
C TRP A 304 -27.43 6.07 -9.18
N GLN A 305 -27.65 7.23 -8.58
CA GLN A 305 -26.68 8.33 -8.55
C GLN A 305 -26.01 8.33 -7.18
N ASP A 306 -24.80 7.76 -7.11
CA ASP A 306 -23.98 7.69 -5.90
C ASP A 306 -23.33 9.07 -5.64
N ILE A 307 -24.02 9.91 -4.87
CA ILE A 307 -23.68 11.33 -4.69
C ILE A 307 -22.54 11.52 -3.70
N ASN A 308 -22.37 10.60 -2.76
CA ASN A 308 -21.28 10.64 -1.78
C ASN A 308 -20.06 9.81 -2.20
N GLN A 309 -20.16 9.05 -3.29
CA GLN A 309 -19.11 8.19 -3.85
C GLN A 309 -18.63 7.14 -2.83
N ASP A 310 -19.55 6.47 -2.14
CA ASP A 310 -19.22 5.41 -1.17
C ASP A 310 -19.50 3.98 -1.68
N GLY A 311 -20.08 3.83 -2.87
CA GLY A 311 -20.39 2.53 -3.48
C GLY A 311 -21.49 1.75 -2.77
N VAL A 312 -22.25 2.39 -1.87
CA VAL A 312 -23.35 1.77 -1.14
C VAL A 312 -24.65 2.41 -1.57
N SER A 313 -25.52 1.66 -2.24
CA SER A 313 -26.82 2.20 -2.66
C SER A 313 -27.69 2.55 -1.45
N GLN A 314 -28.08 3.82 -1.36
CA GLN A 314 -29.02 4.30 -0.34
C GLN A 314 -30.33 4.79 -0.96
N SER A 315 -31.40 4.78 -0.16
CA SER A 315 -32.74 5.16 -0.63
C SER A 315 -32.84 6.57 -1.22
N ASN A 316 -32.00 7.51 -0.77
CA ASN A 316 -31.93 8.88 -1.26
C ASN A 316 -31.09 9.04 -2.54
N GLU A 317 -30.48 7.96 -3.03
CA GLU A 317 -29.65 7.91 -4.25
C GLU A 317 -30.32 7.14 -5.40
N LEU A 318 -31.43 6.44 -5.10
CA LEU A 318 -32.18 5.64 -6.06
C LEU A 318 -33.40 6.41 -6.57
N PHE A 319 -33.40 6.72 -7.86
CA PHE A 319 -34.44 7.50 -8.52
C PHE A 319 -35.17 6.64 -9.57
N SER A 320 -36.45 6.90 -9.80
CA SER A 320 -37.11 6.33 -10.98
C SER A 320 -36.61 7.01 -12.25
N LEU A 321 -36.76 6.35 -13.41
CA LEU A 321 -36.45 6.96 -14.70
C LEU A 321 -37.22 8.28 -14.92
N SER A 322 -38.47 8.34 -14.46
CA SER A 322 -39.31 9.54 -14.55
C SER A 322 -38.81 10.68 -13.67
N ASP A 323 -38.28 10.40 -12.46
CA ASP A 323 -37.71 11.42 -11.57
C ASP A 323 -36.48 12.11 -12.19
N LYS A 324 -35.76 11.40 -13.06
CA LYS A 324 -34.62 11.91 -13.83
C LYS A 324 -34.98 12.31 -15.26
N ASN A 325 -36.27 12.49 -15.56
CA ASN A 325 -36.80 12.92 -16.86
C ASN A 325 -36.41 12.02 -18.04
N ILE A 326 -36.21 10.72 -17.82
CA ILE A 326 -35.89 9.75 -18.88
C ILE A 326 -37.19 9.17 -19.44
N ALA A 327 -37.42 9.36 -20.74
CA ALA A 327 -38.60 8.86 -21.45
C ALA A 327 -38.33 7.50 -22.14
N SER A 328 -37.14 7.32 -22.72
CA SER A 328 -36.75 6.07 -23.36
C SER A 328 -35.23 5.92 -23.42
N ILE A 329 -34.76 4.66 -23.48
CA ILE A 329 -33.35 4.32 -23.72
C ILE A 329 -33.27 3.47 -25.00
N GLY A 330 -32.43 3.88 -25.95
CA GLY A 330 -32.16 3.10 -27.16
C GLY A 330 -31.38 1.82 -26.85
N LEU A 331 -31.78 0.71 -27.48
CA LEU A 331 -31.15 -0.61 -27.28
C LEU A 331 -30.11 -0.94 -28.36
N ASN A 332 -30.16 -0.24 -29.48
CA ASN A 332 -29.14 -0.33 -30.53
C ASN A 332 -27.95 0.56 -30.15
N ALA A 333 -26.92 -0.03 -29.58
CA ALA A 333 -25.70 0.67 -29.20
C ALA A 333 -24.70 0.73 -30.37
N SER A 334 -24.03 1.87 -30.53
CA SER A 334 -22.83 1.97 -31.35
C SER A 334 -21.62 1.43 -30.59
N THR A 335 -20.78 0.63 -31.24
CA THR A 335 -19.47 0.26 -30.69
C THR A 335 -18.53 1.46 -30.79
N THR A 336 -18.01 1.92 -29.64
CA THR A 336 -17.05 3.02 -29.56
C THR A 336 -15.95 2.69 -28.56
N THR A 337 -14.85 3.43 -28.57
CA THR A 337 -13.80 3.30 -27.56
C THR A 337 -13.39 4.70 -27.16
N ILE A 338 -13.85 5.15 -25.99
CA ILE A 338 -13.53 6.47 -25.44
C ILE A 338 -12.80 6.26 -24.13
N ASP A 339 -11.53 6.64 -24.07
CA ASP A 339 -10.76 6.66 -22.84
C ASP A 339 -11.24 7.84 -21.96
N LEU A 340 -11.75 7.53 -20.77
CA LEU A 340 -12.19 8.52 -19.79
C LEU A 340 -11.08 8.89 -18.79
N GLY A 341 -9.87 8.34 -18.97
CA GLY A 341 -8.76 8.46 -18.03
C GLY A 341 -8.87 7.48 -16.86
N ASN A 342 -7.81 7.42 -16.05
CA ASN A 342 -7.71 6.58 -14.84
C ASN A 342 -7.99 5.08 -15.06
N GLY A 343 -7.93 4.59 -16.30
CA GLY A 343 -8.19 3.19 -16.66
C GLY A 343 -9.67 2.86 -16.92
N ASN A 344 -10.56 3.86 -17.01
CA ASN A 344 -11.97 3.67 -17.35
C ASN A 344 -12.19 3.94 -18.84
N VAL A 345 -13.00 3.10 -19.52
CA VAL A 345 -13.19 3.19 -20.98
C VAL A 345 -14.66 2.96 -21.36
N VAL A 346 -15.23 3.82 -22.20
CA VAL A 346 -16.54 3.56 -22.81
C VAL A 346 -16.38 2.59 -23.98
N SER A 347 -17.10 1.46 -23.98
CA SER A 347 -17.09 0.46 -25.08
C SER A 347 -18.29 0.57 -26.03
N GLY A 348 -19.33 1.30 -25.65
CA GLY A 348 -20.51 1.46 -26.47
C GLY A 348 -21.46 2.50 -25.93
N THR A 349 -22.20 3.16 -26.82
CA THR A 349 -23.14 4.23 -26.48
C THR A 349 -24.47 4.07 -27.19
N SER A 350 -25.55 4.51 -26.55
CA SER A 350 -26.86 4.68 -27.20
C SER A 350 -27.53 5.97 -26.73
N VAL A 351 -28.63 6.32 -27.41
CA VAL A 351 -29.36 7.56 -27.19
C VAL A 351 -30.35 7.39 -26.05
N VAL A 352 -30.39 8.38 -25.15
CA VAL A 352 -31.44 8.53 -24.15
C VAL A 352 -32.36 9.68 -24.56
N THR A 353 -33.66 9.44 -24.58
CA THR A 353 -34.66 10.48 -24.86
C THR A 353 -35.19 11.03 -23.54
N ARG A 354 -35.18 12.35 -23.36
CA ARG A 354 -35.74 13.02 -22.17
C ARG A 354 -37.17 13.50 -22.36
N THR A 355 -37.95 13.55 -21.28
CA THR A 355 -39.36 14.02 -21.27
C THR A 355 -39.50 15.53 -21.53
N ASN A 356 -38.44 16.31 -21.32
CA ASN A 356 -38.40 17.76 -21.55
C ASN A 356 -38.09 18.15 -23.02
N GLY A 357 -38.01 17.20 -23.94
CA GLY A 357 -38.03 17.44 -25.38
C GLY A 357 -36.67 17.69 -26.05
N THR A 358 -35.54 17.46 -25.39
CA THR A 358 -34.24 17.42 -26.07
C THR A 358 -34.01 16.08 -26.77
N THR A 359 -34.67 15.88 -27.91
CA THR A 359 -34.20 15.00 -28.99
C THR A 359 -34.41 15.71 -30.32
N THR A 360 -33.33 16.14 -30.95
CA THR A 360 -33.33 16.59 -32.35
C THR A 360 -33.62 15.39 -33.26
N ILE A 361 -34.78 15.38 -33.93
CA ILE A 361 -35.23 14.33 -34.83
C ILE A 361 -35.02 14.71 -36.31
N ALA A 362 -34.65 13.68 -37.08
CA ALA A 362 -34.84 13.44 -38.53
C ALA A 362 -34.14 14.33 -39.56
N GLY A 363 -33.17 13.72 -40.24
CA GLY A 363 -32.73 14.09 -41.59
C GLY A 363 -31.59 15.11 -41.60
N ALA A 364 -30.40 14.59 -41.89
CA ALA A 364 -29.10 15.27 -41.98
C ALA A 364 -28.28 15.24 -40.67
N VAL A 365 -27.04 14.77 -40.87
CA VAL A 365 -25.97 14.55 -39.91
C VAL A 365 -25.69 15.82 -39.11
N GLY A 366 -25.84 15.70 -37.79
CA GLY A 366 -25.49 16.70 -36.77
C GLY A 366 -26.02 16.23 -35.41
N VAL A 367 -25.26 15.37 -34.72
CA VAL A 367 -25.62 14.85 -33.39
C VAL A 367 -25.35 15.94 -32.36
N ALA A 368 -26.39 16.51 -31.75
CA ALA A 368 -26.27 17.18 -30.46
C ALA A 368 -26.51 16.10 -29.37
N THR A 369 -25.45 15.76 -28.65
CA THR A 369 -25.29 14.61 -27.74
C THR A 369 -25.72 14.94 -26.31
N ASP A 370 -26.91 15.52 -26.10
CA ASP A 370 -27.24 16.08 -24.77
C ASP A 370 -27.56 15.01 -23.71
N THR A 371 -27.54 13.71 -24.05
CA THR A 371 -27.62 12.60 -23.09
C THR A 371 -27.22 11.28 -23.75
N THR A 372 -26.28 10.54 -23.16
CA THR A 372 -25.91 9.20 -23.64
C THR A 372 -26.07 8.14 -22.56
N ALA A 373 -26.52 6.95 -22.97
CA ALA A 373 -26.30 5.75 -22.19
C ALA A 373 -24.96 5.16 -22.64
N ALA A 374 -24.11 4.73 -21.71
CA ALA A 374 -22.76 4.28 -22.00
C ALA A 374 -22.42 2.98 -21.25
N ASN A 375 -21.90 1.99 -21.96
CA ASN A 375 -21.24 0.84 -21.34
C ASN A 375 -19.83 1.28 -20.90
N ILE A 376 -19.51 1.14 -19.62
CA ILE A 376 -18.22 1.60 -19.07
C ILE A 376 -17.41 0.40 -18.57
N ASN A 377 -16.23 0.19 -19.16
CA ASN A 377 -15.20 -0.73 -18.69
C ASN A 377 -14.51 -0.05 -17.50
N LEU A 378 -14.76 -0.53 -16.29
CA LEU A 378 -14.18 0.08 -15.09
C LEU A 378 -12.80 -0.50 -14.79
N THR A 379 -11.88 0.36 -14.37
CA THR A 379 -10.62 -0.10 -13.76
C THR A 379 -10.91 -0.83 -12.45
N SER A 380 -10.09 -1.82 -12.10
CA SER A 380 -10.30 -2.63 -10.89
C SER A 380 -8.98 -3.01 -10.24
N ASN A 381 -8.92 -2.89 -8.92
CA ASN A 381 -7.76 -3.21 -8.09
C ASN A 381 -8.15 -4.15 -6.92
N PRO A 382 -7.80 -5.45 -7.02
CA PRO A 382 -8.14 -6.49 -6.03
C PRO A 382 -7.45 -6.34 -4.66
N PHE A 383 -6.55 -5.38 -4.50
CA PHE A 383 -5.84 -5.12 -3.24
C PHE A 383 -6.68 -4.26 -2.30
N PHE A 384 -7.55 -3.44 -2.87
CA PHE A 384 -8.61 -2.77 -2.15
C PHE A 384 -9.82 -3.68 -2.15
N ARG A 385 -10.16 -4.26 -1.00
CA ARG A 385 -11.27 -5.19 -0.92
C ARG A 385 -11.95 -5.20 0.42
N SER A 386 -13.20 -5.65 0.42
CA SER A 386 -13.96 -5.96 1.62
C SER A 386 -14.84 -7.18 1.35
N PHE A 387 -14.83 -8.14 2.27
CA PHE A 387 -15.75 -9.27 2.22
C PHE A 387 -17.12 -8.85 2.75
N THR A 388 -18.18 -9.31 2.09
CA THR A 388 -19.55 -9.02 2.54
C THR A 388 -19.89 -9.65 3.89
N ASN A 389 -19.08 -10.61 4.37
CA ASN A 389 -19.16 -11.19 5.69
C ASN A 389 -17.88 -10.99 6.52
N THR A 390 -18.08 -10.82 7.83
CA THR A 390 -17.02 -10.64 8.83
C THR A 390 -16.63 -11.97 9.49
N VAL A 391 -15.36 -12.11 9.87
CA VAL A 391 -14.86 -13.27 10.62
C VAL A 391 -14.26 -12.78 11.94
N ALA A 392 -14.72 -13.32 13.07
CA ALA A 392 -14.11 -13.02 14.36
C ALA A 392 -12.76 -13.73 14.48
N LEU A 393 -11.74 -13.03 14.96
CA LEU A 393 -10.41 -13.61 15.15
C LEU A 393 -10.40 -14.64 16.27
N SER A 394 -9.73 -15.76 16.02
CA SER A 394 -9.46 -16.78 17.05
C SER A 394 -8.25 -16.38 17.88
N ALA A 395 -8.22 -16.76 19.17
CA ALA A 395 -7.08 -16.48 20.05
C ALA A 395 -5.74 -17.03 19.52
N ALA A 396 -5.79 -18.16 18.79
CA ALA A 396 -4.60 -18.72 18.14
C ALA A 396 -4.08 -17.82 17.00
N ALA A 397 -4.99 -17.25 16.20
CA ALA A 397 -4.63 -16.34 15.12
C ALA A 397 -4.13 -14.99 15.65
N GLU A 398 -4.72 -14.45 16.73
CA GLU A 398 -4.28 -13.19 17.36
C GLU A 398 -2.84 -13.24 17.88
N ALA A 399 -2.38 -14.41 18.31
CA ALA A 399 -1.01 -14.63 18.79
C ALA A 399 0.04 -14.75 17.66
N LEU A 400 -0.41 -14.87 16.40
CA LEU A 400 0.44 -15.07 15.24
C LEU A 400 0.61 -13.78 14.42
N PRO A 401 1.64 -13.67 13.57
CA PRO A 401 1.81 -12.51 12.70
C PRO A 401 0.60 -12.27 11.77
N GLU A 402 0.43 -11.03 11.34
CA GLU A 402 -0.64 -10.62 10.42
C GLU A 402 -0.07 -10.19 9.06
N MET A 403 -0.83 -10.40 8.01
CA MET A 403 -0.58 -9.82 6.69
C MET A 403 -1.92 -9.63 5.97
N ARG A 404 -2.11 -8.48 5.32
CA ARG A 404 -3.26 -8.27 4.44
C ARG A 404 -3.18 -9.24 3.26
N GLY A 405 -4.28 -9.94 2.99
CA GLY A 405 -4.42 -10.73 1.77
C GLY A 405 -4.60 -9.83 0.55
N SER A 406 -5.04 -10.41 -0.56
CA SER A 406 -5.51 -9.69 -1.75
C SER A 406 -6.48 -10.55 -2.56
N GLY A 407 -7.21 -9.95 -3.50
CA GLY A 407 -8.14 -10.66 -4.36
C GLY A 407 -9.23 -11.37 -3.56
N TRP A 408 -9.36 -12.67 -3.73
CA TRP A 408 -10.35 -13.46 -2.99
C TRP A 408 -9.85 -13.98 -1.65
N VAL A 409 -8.60 -13.70 -1.27
CA VAL A 409 -8.01 -14.20 -0.03
C VAL A 409 -8.26 -13.22 1.13
N ARG A 410 -8.69 -13.73 2.28
CA ARG A 410 -8.83 -12.96 3.52
C ARG A 410 -7.48 -12.56 4.09
N ASP A 411 -7.46 -11.58 4.97
CA ASP A 411 -6.25 -11.27 5.76
C ASP A 411 -5.84 -12.49 6.58
N LEU A 412 -4.54 -12.64 6.86
CA LEU A 412 -3.95 -13.91 7.30
C LEU A 412 -4.59 -14.43 8.59
N ARG A 413 -4.84 -13.56 9.58
CA ARG A 413 -5.52 -14.00 10.82
C ARG A 413 -6.99 -14.30 10.62
N GLU A 414 -7.70 -13.59 9.74
CA GLU A 414 -9.08 -13.94 9.39
C GLU A 414 -9.12 -15.31 8.70
N ALA A 415 -8.23 -15.55 7.73
CA ALA A 415 -8.10 -16.81 7.00
C ALA A 415 -7.83 -17.99 7.96
N MET A 416 -6.93 -17.80 8.93
CA MET A 416 -6.67 -18.76 10.01
C MET A 416 -7.89 -19.00 10.90
N SER A 417 -8.76 -18.01 11.06
CA SER A 417 -9.92 -18.04 11.97
C SER A 417 -11.20 -18.63 11.35
N LEU A 418 -11.16 -19.09 10.09
CA LEU A 418 -12.33 -19.67 9.40
C LEU A 418 -12.84 -20.99 10.00
N GLY A 419 -12.05 -21.67 10.83
CA GLY A 419 -12.43 -22.94 11.46
C GLY A 419 -12.52 -24.14 10.48
N THR A 420 -11.87 -24.05 9.32
CA THR A 420 -11.83 -25.12 8.31
C THR A 420 -10.60 -26.01 8.51
N PRO A 421 -10.56 -27.23 7.94
CA PRO A 421 -9.34 -28.05 7.95
C PRO A 421 -8.13 -27.31 7.35
N GLN A 422 -8.34 -26.54 6.28
CA GLN A 422 -7.31 -25.72 5.64
C GLN A 422 -6.80 -24.63 6.59
N SER A 423 -7.70 -23.93 7.29
CA SER A 423 -7.31 -22.87 8.22
C SER A 423 -6.52 -23.41 9.42
N ALA A 424 -6.83 -24.63 9.89
CA ALA A 424 -6.07 -25.29 10.95
C ALA A 424 -4.63 -25.65 10.51
N VAL A 425 -4.45 -26.12 9.27
CA VAL A 425 -3.11 -26.39 8.72
C VAL A 425 -2.34 -25.09 8.45
N LEU A 426 -3.03 -24.03 8.03
CA LEU A 426 -2.44 -22.69 7.87
C LEU A 426 -1.89 -22.16 9.21
N ILE A 427 -2.64 -22.27 10.31
CA ILE A 427 -2.17 -21.91 11.66
C ILE A 427 -0.85 -22.63 11.98
N ALA A 428 -0.80 -23.95 11.78
CA ALA A 428 0.40 -24.73 12.07
C ALA A 428 1.60 -24.28 11.21
N LYS A 429 1.37 -23.92 9.95
CA LYS A 429 2.41 -23.41 9.04
C LYS A 429 2.92 -22.03 9.45
N VAL A 430 2.03 -21.11 9.82
CA VAL A 430 2.40 -19.76 10.30
C VAL A 430 3.13 -19.84 11.65
N GLN A 431 2.72 -20.74 12.54
CA GLN A 431 3.45 -21.04 13.78
C GLN A 431 4.87 -21.55 13.48
N ALA A 432 5.02 -22.51 12.57
CA ALA A 432 6.32 -23.04 12.18
C ALA A 432 7.24 -21.93 11.62
N PHE A 433 6.70 -21.06 10.76
CA PHE A 433 7.42 -19.90 10.23
C PHE A 433 7.86 -18.95 11.35
N SER A 434 6.97 -18.69 12.32
CA SER A 434 7.24 -17.79 13.45
C SER A 434 8.31 -18.32 14.40
N THR A 435 8.44 -19.64 14.51
CA THR A 435 9.46 -20.29 15.34
C THR A 435 10.80 -20.53 14.62
N ALA A 436 10.84 -20.41 13.30
CA ALA A 436 12.06 -20.62 12.52
C ALA A 436 13.06 -19.48 12.77
N THR A 437 14.31 -19.83 13.09
CA THR A 437 15.34 -18.88 13.52
C THR A 437 16.27 -18.40 12.41
N THR A 438 16.19 -18.97 11.20
CA THR A 438 17.03 -18.62 10.05
C THR A 438 16.18 -18.24 8.84
N LYS A 439 16.75 -17.39 7.96
CA LYS A 439 16.12 -17.01 6.68
C LYS A 439 15.78 -18.22 5.84
N GLU A 440 16.71 -19.16 5.70
CA GLU A 440 16.54 -20.36 4.89
C GLU A 440 15.35 -21.21 5.36
N ALA A 441 15.21 -21.41 6.68
CA ALA A 441 14.10 -22.17 7.25
C ALA A 441 12.76 -21.45 7.06
N GLN A 442 12.72 -20.11 7.17
CA GLN A 442 11.53 -19.33 6.90
C GLN A 442 11.15 -19.38 5.41
N MET A 443 12.10 -19.16 4.51
CA MET A 443 11.90 -19.18 3.05
C MET A 443 11.41 -20.55 2.55
N ALA A 444 11.88 -21.65 3.13
CA ALA A 444 11.43 -23.00 2.79
C ALA A 444 9.94 -23.24 3.10
N LEU A 445 9.30 -22.40 3.92
CA LEU A 445 7.89 -22.53 4.30
C LEU A 445 6.95 -21.63 3.48
N VAL A 446 7.48 -20.64 2.75
CA VAL A 446 6.69 -19.58 2.10
C VAL A 446 5.77 -20.13 1.01
N ASP A 447 6.24 -21.06 0.18
CA ASP A 447 5.43 -21.66 -0.89
C ASP A 447 4.21 -22.40 -0.34
N ASP A 448 4.42 -23.19 0.71
CA ASP A 448 3.33 -23.89 1.40
C ASP A 448 2.37 -22.91 2.07
N LEU A 449 2.89 -21.84 2.68
CA LEU A 449 2.08 -20.83 3.34
C LEU A 449 1.18 -20.13 2.34
N LEU A 450 1.74 -19.66 1.21
CA LEU A 450 0.99 -19.04 0.12
C LEU A 450 -0.11 -19.95 -0.41
N ARG A 451 0.23 -21.22 -0.69
CA ARG A 451 -0.74 -22.20 -1.17
C ARG A 451 -1.86 -22.44 -0.15
N LEU A 452 -1.51 -22.72 1.11
CA LEU A 452 -2.49 -22.97 2.17
C LEU A 452 -3.38 -21.76 2.45
N TRP A 453 -2.82 -20.55 2.32
CA TRP A 453 -3.56 -19.31 2.47
C TRP A 453 -4.55 -19.11 1.32
N ALA A 454 -4.13 -19.34 0.08
CA ALA A 454 -5.03 -19.34 -1.07
C ALA A 454 -6.16 -20.38 -0.93
N GLU A 455 -5.84 -21.59 -0.46
CA GLU A 455 -6.78 -22.70 -0.23
C GLU A 455 -7.84 -22.40 0.87
N THR A 456 -7.69 -21.31 1.63
CA THR A 456 -8.75 -20.87 2.56
C THR A 456 -9.95 -20.25 1.84
N ASN A 457 -9.78 -19.79 0.61
CA ASN A 457 -10.90 -19.39 -0.23
C ASN A 457 -11.60 -20.63 -0.80
N GLN A 458 -12.90 -20.76 -0.52
CA GLN A 458 -13.73 -21.88 -0.99
C GLN A 458 -14.73 -21.49 -2.09
N THR A 459 -14.81 -20.19 -2.46
CA THR A 459 -15.82 -19.69 -3.43
C THR A 459 -15.44 -19.99 -4.87
N LEU A 460 -14.17 -20.20 -5.15
CA LEU A 460 -13.72 -20.81 -6.38
C LEU A 460 -12.99 -22.10 -6.02
N LEU A 461 -13.42 -23.19 -6.65
CA LEU A 461 -12.70 -24.45 -6.65
C LEU A 461 -11.29 -24.15 -7.17
N MET A 462 -10.34 -23.83 -6.28
CA MET A 462 -8.96 -24.13 -6.54
C MET A 462 -8.97 -25.62 -6.83
N ALA A 463 -8.92 -25.95 -8.12
CA ALA A 463 -8.35 -27.17 -8.59
C ALA A 463 -7.09 -27.38 -7.72
N PRO A 464 -7.05 -28.39 -6.83
CA PRO A 464 -5.89 -28.59 -5.99
C PRO A 464 -4.65 -28.63 -6.88
N ALA A 465 -3.45 -28.32 -6.37
CA ALA A 465 -2.22 -28.40 -7.16
C ALA A 465 -2.08 -29.73 -7.95
N SER A 466 -2.75 -30.79 -7.48
CA SER A 466 -2.86 -32.12 -8.08
C SER A 466 -4.01 -32.31 -9.08
N ASP A 467 -4.77 -31.28 -9.43
CA ASP A 467 -5.89 -31.42 -10.37
C ASP A 467 -5.36 -31.70 -11.77
N GLN A 468 -5.61 -32.93 -12.21
CA GLN A 468 -5.17 -33.42 -13.51
C GLN A 468 -6.04 -32.86 -14.65
N HIS A 469 -7.15 -32.19 -14.33
CA HIS A 469 -8.12 -31.66 -15.29
C HIS A 469 -7.83 -30.22 -15.71
N ARG A 470 -6.84 -29.55 -15.11
CA ARG A 470 -6.43 -28.20 -15.51
C ARG A 470 -4.92 -28.15 -15.74
N LEU A 471 -4.54 -28.06 -17.02
CA LEU A 471 -3.15 -28.13 -17.46
C LEU A 471 -2.68 -26.77 -17.96
N PHE A 472 -1.45 -26.38 -17.59
CA PHE A 472 -0.74 -25.23 -18.14
C PHE A 472 0.53 -25.72 -18.83
N VAL A 473 0.60 -25.59 -20.15
CA VAL A 473 1.60 -26.29 -20.97
C VAL A 473 2.50 -25.28 -21.67
N VAL A 474 3.80 -25.35 -21.36
CA VAL A 474 4.87 -24.70 -22.12
C VAL A 474 5.47 -25.73 -23.06
N ASN A 475 5.33 -25.52 -24.36
CA ASN A 475 5.81 -26.46 -25.37
C ASN A 475 7.33 -26.67 -25.26
N GLY A 476 7.74 -27.92 -25.02
CA GLY A 476 9.15 -28.29 -24.87
C GLY A 476 9.73 -28.08 -23.47
N ASP A 477 8.95 -27.60 -22.50
CA ASP A 477 9.41 -27.35 -21.13
C ASP A 477 8.42 -27.92 -20.09
N ALA A 478 8.55 -29.22 -19.85
CA ALA A 478 7.73 -29.94 -18.87
C ALA A 478 7.99 -29.48 -17.43
N ALA A 479 9.21 -29.05 -17.10
CA ALA A 479 9.56 -28.61 -15.75
C ALA A 479 8.86 -27.30 -15.41
N THR A 480 8.86 -26.33 -16.33
CA THR A 480 8.13 -25.07 -16.14
C THR A 480 6.62 -25.28 -16.17
N SER A 481 6.12 -26.20 -17.02
CA SER A 481 4.70 -26.57 -17.03
C SER A 481 4.22 -27.07 -15.66
N GLU A 482 5.01 -27.92 -15.00
CA GLU A 482 4.67 -28.44 -13.67
C GLU A 482 4.72 -27.36 -12.58
N LYS A 483 5.68 -26.41 -12.67
CA LYS A 483 5.70 -25.25 -11.77
C LYS A 483 4.47 -24.36 -11.95
N LEU A 484 4.09 -24.07 -13.20
CA LEU A 484 2.94 -23.20 -13.49
C LEU A 484 1.61 -23.81 -13.03
N ARG A 485 1.51 -25.14 -12.98
CA ARG A 485 0.35 -25.85 -12.43
C ARG A 485 0.07 -25.49 -10.96
N THR A 486 1.11 -25.25 -10.16
CA THR A 486 0.95 -24.88 -8.75
C THR A 486 0.90 -23.38 -8.55
N VAL A 487 1.65 -22.63 -9.36
CA VAL A 487 1.77 -21.17 -9.27
C VAL A 487 0.52 -20.43 -9.73
N ILE A 488 -0.04 -20.79 -10.89
CA ILE A 488 -1.14 -20.02 -11.48
C ILE A 488 -2.38 -20.01 -10.59
N PRO A 489 -2.85 -21.14 -10.01
CA PRO A 489 -4.00 -21.10 -9.11
C PRO A 489 -3.82 -20.16 -7.91
N VAL A 490 -2.60 -20.11 -7.33
CA VAL A 490 -2.31 -19.17 -6.25
C VAL A 490 -2.39 -17.73 -6.74
N LEU A 491 -1.79 -17.43 -7.90
CA LEU A 491 -1.86 -16.10 -8.50
C LEU A 491 -3.30 -15.69 -8.79
N GLU A 492 -4.14 -16.56 -9.32
CA GLU A 492 -5.54 -16.24 -9.63
C GLU A 492 -6.31 -15.79 -8.39
N VAL A 493 -6.17 -16.53 -7.27
CA VAL A 493 -6.91 -16.22 -6.04
C VAL A 493 -6.44 -14.92 -5.42
N PHE A 494 -5.13 -14.69 -5.33
CA PHE A 494 -4.59 -13.43 -4.80
C PHE A 494 -4.80 -12.23 -5.74
N ASN A 495 -5.01 -12.45 -7.05
CA ASN A 495 -5.39 -11.40 -7.98
C ASN A 495 -6.92 -11.23 -8.12
N GLY A 496 -7.72 -12.09 -7.49
CA GLY A 496 -9.19 -12.03 -7.58
C GLY A 496 -9.70 -12.17 -9.02
N MET A 497 -8.94 -12.86 -9.87
CA MET A 497 -9.20 -12.93 -11.31
C MET A 497 -8.58 -14.20 -11.87
N ASN A 498 -9.36 -14.96 -12.64
CA ASN A 498 -8.83 -16.14 -13.33
C ASN A 498 -8.04 -15.74 -14.59
N VAL A 499 -7.22 -16.65 -15.11
CA VAL A 499 -6.39 -16.35 -16.29
C VAL A 499 -7.19 -16.03 -17.54
N ALA A 500 -8.40 -16.58 -17.69
CA ALA A 500 -9.24 -16.32 -18.86
C ALA A 500 -9.75 -14.86 -18.84
N ASP A 501 -10.18 -14.38 -17.68
CA ASP A 501 -10.61 -13.00 -17.44
C ASP A 501 -9.44 -12.02 -17.60
N ALA A 502 -8.24 -12.43 -17.18
CA ALA A 502 -7.00 -11.69 -17.39
C ALA A 502 -6.53 -11.66 -18.87
N GLY A 503 -7.29 -12.29 -19.77
CA GLY A 503 -7.05 -12.23 -21.21
C GLY A 503 -6.17 -13.35 -21.74
N MET A 504 -6.03 -14.47 -21.03
CA MET A 504 -5.35 -15.67 -21.57
C MET A 504 -6.17 -16.29 -22.70
N GLN A 505 -5.46 -16.89 -23.65
CA GLN A 505 -6.08 -17.55 -24.80
C GLN A 505 -7.02 -18.65 -24.31
N ALA A 506 -8.16 -18.79 -24.97
CA ALA A 506 -9.14 -19.83 -24.64
C ALA A 506 -8.46 -21.22 -24.61
N PRO A 507 -8.70 -22.02 -23.57
CA PRO A 507 -8.09 -23.32 -23.45
C PRO A 507 -8.69 -24.31 -24.46
N THR A 508 -7.96 -25.39 -24.73
CA THR A 508 -8.53 -26.57 -25.38
C THR A 508 -9.15 -27.50 -24.34
N ILE A 509 -10.33 -28.04 -24.64
CA ILE A 509 -11.04 -28.98 -23.78
C ILE A 509 -11.04 -30.36 -24.46
N ALA A 510 -10.61 -31.39 -23.74
CA ALA A 510 -10.60 -32.77 -24.19
C ALA A 510 -11.16 -33.70 -23.09
N THR A 511 -11.54 -34.93 -23.44
CA THR A 511 -11.93 -35.93 -22.44
C THR A 511 -10.68 -36.61 -21.88
N GLY A 512 -10.53 -36.56 -20.55
CA GLY A 512 -9.46 -37.21 -19.80
C GLY A 512 -9.59 -38.73 -19.78
N ILE A 513 -8.53 -39.40 -19.30
CA ILE A 513 -8.45 -40.87 -19.22
C ILE A 513 -9.50 -41.43 -18.25
N ASP A 514 -9.91 -40.64 -17.27
CA ASP A 514 -10.95 -40.94 -16.30
C ASP A 514 -12.36 -40.54 -16.75
N GLY A 515 -12.50 -40.02 -17.98
CA GLY A 515 -13.78 -39.59 -18.56
C GLY A 515 -14.18 -38.15 -18.23
N ASN A 516 -13.42 -37.43 -17.40
CA ASN A 516 -13.71 -36.04 -17.03
C ASN A 516 -13.09 -35.04 -18.03
N PRO A 517 -13.67 -33.85 -18.22
CA PRO A 517 -13.08 -32.83 -19.08
C PRO A 517 -11.71 -32.36 -18.56
N VAL A 518 -10.70 -32.35 -19.43
CA VAL A 518 -9.37 -31.79 -19.19
C VAL A 518 -9.23 -30.51 -20.00
N THR A 519 -8.98 -29.41 -19.30
CA THR A 519 -8.81 -28.06 -19.85
C THR A 519 -7.32 -27.73 -19.93
N THR A 520 -6.81 -27.45 -21.12
CA THR A 520 -5.39 -27.18 -21.37
C THR A 520 -5.18 -25.74 -21.85
N TYR A 521 -4.42 -24.98 -21.08
CA TYR A 521 -3.95 -23.63 -21.42
C TYR A 521 -2.55 -23.72 -22.00
N ASN A 522 -2.39 -23.30 -23.25
CA ASN A 522 -1.07 -23.20 -23.87
C ASN A 522 -0.41 -21.89 -23.44
N ILE A 523 0.78 -21.98 -22.84
CA ILE A 523 1.56 -20.85 -22.35
C ILE A 523 2.71 -20.59 -23.30
N PHE A 524 2.77 -19.37 -23.85
CA PHE A 524 3.86 -18.96 -24.74
C PHE A 524 5.17 -18.76 -23.95
N ALA A 525 6.31 -18.93 -24.63
CA ALA A 525 7.63 -18.89 -24.01
C ALA A 525 7.94 -17.56 -23.28
N ASN A 526 7.34 -16.45 -23.73
CA ASN A 526 7.47 -15.15 -23.09
C ASN A 526 6.51 -14.93 -21.90
N GLN A 527 5.44 -15.71 -21.77
CA GLN A 527 4.48 -15.59 -20.66
C GLN A 527 4.97 -16.28 -19.40
N ALA A 528 5.59 -17.46 -19.55
CA ALA A 528 6.00 -18.28 -18.41
C ALA A 528 6.95 -17.56 -17.44
N PRO A 529 8.03 -16.87 -17.89
CA PRO A 529 8.91 -16.13 -16.99
C PRO A 529 8.20 -14.99 -16.24
N VAL A 530 7.24 -14.33 -16.88
CA VAL A 530 6.48 -13.22 -16.30
C VAL A 530 5.53 -13.72 -15.20
N LEU A 531 4.85 -14.85 -15.43
CA LEU A 531 4.00 -15.49 -14.42
C LEU A 531 4.81 -16.01 -13.22
N LEU A 532 5.99 -16.60 -13.46
CA LEU A 532 6.87 -17.02 -12.38
C LEU A 532 7.40 -15.82 -11.58
N SER A 533 7.78 -14.73 -12.25
CA SER A 533 8.19 -13.48 -11.59
C SER A 533 7.07 -12.84 -10.76
N ALA A 534 5.82 -12.92 -11.23
CA ALA A 534 4.65 -12.50 -10.44
C ALA A 534 4.55 -13.29 -9.13
N TYR A 535 4.75 -14.60 -9.19
CA TYR A 535 4.74 -15.47 -8.01
C TYR A 535 5.92 -15.21 -7.08
N ASP A 536 7.13 -15.02 -7.61
CA ASP A 536 8.30 -14.67 -6.80
C ASP A 536 8.09 -13.35 -6.05
N SER A 537 7.41 -12.37 -6.66
CA SER A 537 7.04 -11.11 -5.99
C SER A 537 6.07 -11.35 -4.82
N PHE A 538 5.12 -12.27 -4.97
CA PHE A 538 4.21 -12.65 -3.89
C PHE A 538 4.92 -13.42 -2.78
N ARG A 539 5.85 -14.33 -3.11
CA ARG A 539 6.69 -15.04 -2.14
C ARG A 539 7.49 -14.06 -1.29
N GLU A 540 8.14 -13.10 -1.95
CA GLU A 540 8.94 -12.08 -1.28
C GLU A 540 8.08 -11.20 -0.37
N SER A 541 6.88 -10.80 -0.83
CA SER A 541 5.96 -9.99 -0.02
C SER A 541 5.55 -10.69 1.27
N VAL A 542 5.17 -11.98 1.17
CA VAL A 542 4.80 -12.80 2.34
C VAL A 542 5.99 -12.97 3.27
N TYR A 543 7.16 -13.28 2.72
CA TYR A 543 8.36 -13.44 3.53
C TYR A 543 8.70 -12.17 4.29
N ALA A 544 8.80 -11.04 3.60
CA ALA A 544 9.12 -9.74 4.16
C ALA A 544 8.16 -9.36 5.30
N ALA A 545 6.85 -9.47 5.02
CA ALA A 545 5.77 -9.18 5.95
C ALA A 545 5.90 -9.94 7.29
N LEU A 546 6.15 -11.24 7.20
CA LEU A 546 6.17 -12.11 8.37
C LEU A 546 7.54 -12.12 9.06
N ALA A 547 8.65 -11.99 8.31
CA ALA A 547 10.00 -11.98 8.87
C ALA A 547 10.21 -10.81 9.84
N VAL A 548 9.72 -9.63 9.49
CA VAL A 548 9.79 -8.40 10.31
C VAL A 548 9.04 -8.56 11.64
N GLN A 549 7.94 -9.32 11.65
CA GLN A 549 7.14 -9.61 12.85
C GLN A 549 7.65 -10.82 13.66
N THR A 550 8.64 -11.55 13.15
CA THR A 550 9.11 -12.82 13.75
C THR A 550 10.63 -12.81 13.94
N ARG A 551 11.41 -13.40 13.05
CA ARG A 551 12.87 -13.55 13.16
C ARG A 551 13.58 -12.21 13.36
N LEU A 552 13.10 -11.13 12.72
CA LEU A 552 13.75 -9.82 12.80
C LEU A 552 13.26 -8.98 13.98
N LYS A 553 12.07 -9.28 14.51
CA LYS A 553 11.45 -8.52 15.61
C LYS A 553 12.36 -8.39 16.84
N PRO A 554 13.07 -9.43 17.30
CA PRO A 554 14.00 -9.31 18.43
C PRO A 554 15.09 -8.23 18.25
N TYR A 555 15.58 -8.03 17.02
CA TYR A 555 16.55 -6.95 16.76
C TYR A 555 15.91 -5.59 16.94
N LEU A 556 14.72 -5.39 16.35
CA LEU A 556 13.98 -4.13 16.41
C LEU A 556 13.56 -3.79 17.86
N ASP A 557 13.11 -4.79 18.61
CA ASP A 557 12.73 -4.63 20.03
C ASP A 557 13.94 -4.32 20.94
N SER A 558 15.16 -4.71 20.52
CA SER A 558 16.38 -4.51 21.32
C SER A 558 16.98 -3.11 21.19
N ILE A 559 16.54 -2.32 20.20
CA ILE A 559 16.98 -0.94 20.02
C ILE A 559 16.30 -0.09 21.10
N VAL A 560 17.11 0.63 21.88
CA VAL A 560 16.65 1.41 23.02
C VAL A 560 16.92 2.89 22.82
N LEU A 561 16.11 3.73 23.45
CA LEU A 561 16.32 5.17 23.45
C LEU A 561 17.29 5.58 24.57
N ARG A 562 18.30 6.40 24.25
CA ARG A 562 19.31 6.90 25.19
C ARG A 562 19.42 8.42 25.18
N LEU A 563 19.86 8.96 26.30
CA LEU A 563 20.15 10.38 26.48
C LEU A 563 21.61 10.51 26.90
N ASP A 564 22.47 10.90 25.95
CA ASP A 564 23.89 11.15 26.17
C ASP A 564 24.19 12.62 25.82
N ASP A 565 24.94 13.31 26.68
CA ASP A 565 25.30 14.74 26.51
C ASP A 565 24.12 15.66 26.16
N SER A 566 22.94 15.40 26.76
CA SER A 566 21.67 16.12 26.51
C SER A 566 21.07 15.89 25.11
N VAL A 567 21.58 14.93 24.35
CA VAL A 567 21.08 14.53 23.04
C VAL A 567 20.37 13.17 23.15
N LEU A 568 19.10 13.18 22.78
CA LEU A 568 18.28 11.97 22.72
C LEU A 568 18.56 11.27 21.38
N HIS A 569 18.93 9.99 21.43
CA HIS A 569 19.21 9.19 20.23
C HIS A 569 18.84 7.72 20.47
N TYR A 570 18.76 6.95 19.39
CA TYR A 570 18.54 5.51 19.47
C TYR A 570 19.87 4.76 19.51
N ASP A 571 19.95 3.76 20.36
CA ASP A 571 21.10 2.89 20.53
C ASP A 571 20.79 1.48 19.98
N PRO A 572 21.38 1.11 18.83
CA PRO A 572 21.24 -0.22 18.24
C PRO A 572 22.28 -1.23 18.78
N SER A 573 23.12 -0.88 19.76
CA SER A 573 24.24 -1.72 20.20
C SER A 573 23.83 -3.14 20.61
N ALA A 574 22.64 -3.30 21.23
CA ALA A 574 22.13 -4.61 21.58
C ALA A 574 21.77 -5.44 20.33
N ALA A 575 21.17 -4.81 19.31
CA ALA A 575 20.86 -5.45 18.04
C ALA A 575 22.14 -5.88 17.32
N VAL A 576 23.15 -4.99 17.27
CA VAL A 576 24.47 -5.28 16.68
C VAL A 576 25.15 -6.45 17.39
N ALA A 577 25.14 -6.46 18.73
CA ALA A 577 25.69 -7.57 19.51
C ALA A 577 24.99 -8.91 19.25
N MET A 578 23.68 -8.91 19.05
CA MET A 578 22.91 -10.12 18.69
C MET A 578 23.37 -10.69 17.34
N VAL A 579 23.63 -9.84 16.36
CA VAL A 579 24.12 -10.26 15.04
C VAL A 579 25.51 -10.89 15.14
N HIS A 580 26.44 -10.28 15.89
CA HIS A 580 27.79 -10.84 16.09
C HIS A 580 27.79 -12.18 16.82
N GLY A 581 26.72 -12.53 17.55
CA GLY A 581 26.56 -13.83 18.20
C GLY A 581 26.14 -14.96 17.26
N LYS A 582 25.83 -14.69 15.99
CA LYS A 582 25.36 -15.68 15.00
C LYS A 582 26.48 -16.19 14.09
N SER A 583 26.17 -17.22 13.31
CA SER A 583 27.03 -17.62 12.19
C SER A 583 27.14 -16.48 11.17
N THR A 584 28.26 -16.34 10.48
CA THR A 584 28.47 -15.28 9.46
C THR A 584 27.33 -15.24 8.44
N ARG A 585 26.87 -16.41 7.98
CA ARG A 585 25.79 -16.51 7.00
C ARG A 585 24.46 -16.01 7.58
N ASP A 586 24.07 -16.46 8.76
CA ASP A 586 22.82 -16.03 9.41
C ASP A 586 22.85 -14.55 9.76
N ALA A 587 23.99 -14.05 10.24
CA ALA A 587 24.21 -12.66 10.55
C ALA A 587 24.03 -11.76 9.32
N LEU A 588 24.65 -12.13 8.18
CA LEU A 588 24.49 -11.41 6.92
C LEU A 588 23.05 -11.47 6.41
N ASN A 589 22.41 -12.65 6.44
CA ASN A 589 21.00 -12.77 6.06
C ASN A 589 20.10 -11.84 6.88
N ASP A 590 20.26 -11.80 8.20
CA ASP A 590 19.47 -10.95 9.09
C ASP A 590 19.71 -9.46 8.82
N LEU A 591 20.95 -9.03 8.65
CA LEU A 591 21.28 -7.63 8.33
C LEU A 591 20.77 -7.21 6.96
N ILE A 592 20.88 -8.10 5.96
CA ILE A 592 20.35 -7.87 4.61
C ILE A 592 18.83 -7.68 4.67
N ASP A 593 18.12 -8.53 5.41
CA ASP A 593 16.66 -8.42 5.53
C ASP A 593 16.22 -7.22 6.39
N LEU A 594 16.97 -6.89 7.45
CA LEU A 594 16.74 -5.66 8.23
C LEU A 594 16.91 -4.43 7.34
N ARG A 595 17.96 -4.38 6.52
CA ARG A 595 18.13 -3.30 5.53
C ARG A 595 17.01 -3.30 4.52
N LYS A 596 16.67 -4.45 3.94
CA LYS A 596 15.71 -4.54 2.84
C LYS A 596 14.26 -4.25 3.25
N TYR A 597 13.84 -4.70 4.44
CA TYR A 597 12.43 -4.64 4.87
C TYR A 597 12.18 -3.67 6.03
N ALA A 598 13.22 -3.20 6.71
CA ALA A 598 13.11 -2.20 7.78
C ALA A 598 14.06 -1.01 7.58
N GLY A 599 14.86 -0.96 6.51
CA GLY A 599 15.95 0.00 6.30
C GLY A 599 15.52 1.46 6.43
N ASP A 600 14.45 1.88 5.76
CA ASP A 600 13.95 3.26 5.83
C ASP A 600 13.58 3.67 7.26
N SER A 601 13.00 2.73 8.01
CA SER A 601 12.63 2.97 9.40
C SER A 601 13.83 3.00 10.34
N LEU A 602 14.85 2.18 10.06
CA LEU A 602 16.11 2.15 10.80
C LEU A 602 16.98 3.39 10.48
N ALA A 603 16.96 3.85 9.23
CA ALA A 603 17.63 5.05 8.77
C ALA A 603 17.19 6.28 9.58
N GLY A 604 15.87 6.43 9.79
CA GLY A 604 15.29 7.54 10.54
C GLY A 604 15.70 7.62 12.01
N ILE A 605 16.28 6.54 12.55
CA ILE A 605 16.80 6.46 13.93
C ILE A 605 18.34 6.40 13.99
N GLY A 606 19.02 6.54 12.86
CA GLY A 606 20.48 6.56 12.78
C GLY A 606 21.15 5.19 12.77
N TRP A 607 20.40 4.09 12.63
CA TRP A 607 20.99 2.76 12.44
C TRP A 607 20.89 2.32 10.99
N GLN A 608 22.04 2.09 10.35
CA GLN A 608 22.13 1.55 9.00
C GLN A 608 22.83 0.19 9.07
N PRO A 609 22.13 -0.94 8.83
CA PRO A 609 22.73 -2.28 8.94
C PRO A 609 23.97 -2.50 8.04
N GLY A 610 24.16 -1.69 6.99
CA GLY A 610 25.25 -1.85 6.03
C GLY A 610 26.65 -1.67 6.62
N ALA A 611 26.86 -0.77 7.59
CA ALA A 611 28.15 -0.66 8.29
C ALA A 611 28.48 -1.97 9.05
N THR A 612 27.49 -2.56 9.71
CA THR A 612 27.65 -3.85 10.38
C THR A 612 27.89 -5.00 9.39
N ILE A 613 27.30 -4.94 8.19
CA ILE A 613 27.63 -5.88 7.10
C ILE A 613 29.12 -5.76 6.74
N ALA A 614 29.62 -4.53 6.60
CA ALA A 614 31.02 -4.27 6.29
C ALA A 614 31.96 -4.84 7.37
N ASP A 615 31.67 -4.56 8.64
CA ASP A 615 32.43 -5.07 9.79
C ASP A 615 32.55 -6.60 9.78
N ILE A 616 31.43 -7.29 9.51
CA ILE A 616 31.40 -8.75 9.45
C ILE A 616 32.23 -9.27 8.28
N LEU A 617 32.13 -8.65 7.10
CA LEU A 617 32.87 -9.09 5.91
C LEU A 617 34.38 -8.84 6.05
N ASN A 618 34.78 -7.77 6.75
CA ASN A 618 36.17 -7.48 7.09
C ASN A 618 36.76 -8.48 8.09
N ALA A 619 35.96 -8.95 9.04
CA ALA A 619 36.41 -9.86 10.09
C ALA A 619 36.33 -11.36 9.73
N THR A 620 35.79 -11.72 8.56
CA THR A 620 35.50 -13.12 8.22
C THR A 620 36.12 -13.59 6.90
N ALA A 621 36.40 -14.89 6.81
CA ALA A 621 36.86 -15.49 5.57
C ALA A 621 35.67 -15.65 4.59
N ILE A 622 35.81 -15.10 3.38
CA ILE A 622 34.78 -15.17 2.34
C ILE A 622 34.83 -16.56 1.69
N THR A 623 33.92 -17.43 2.12
CA THR A 623 33.73 -18.75 1.51
C THR A 623 32.91 -18.63 0.21
N PRO A 624 32.92 -19.64 -0.68
CA PRO A 624 32.07 -19.64 -1.89
C PRO A 624 30.57 -19.49 -1.58
N ASP A 625 30.15 -20.00 -0.42
CA ASP A 625 28.77 -19.89 0.06
C ASP A 625 28.41 -18.43 0.42
N ILE A 626 29.29 -17.74 1.16
CA ILE A 626 29.13 -16.31 1.46
C ILE A 626 29.21 -15.47 0.18
N GLN A 627 30.15 -15.76 -0.71
CA GLN A 627 30.25 -15.06 -1.99
C GLN A 627 28.97 -15.18 -2.81
N SER A 628 28.36 -16.38 -2.84
CA SER A 628 27.09 -16.60 -3.52
C SER A 628 25.94 -15.83 -2.86
N LEU A 629 25.91 -15.76 -1.53
CA LEU A 629 24.93 -14.95 -0.79
C LEU A 629 25.05 -13.46 -1.12
N LEU A 630 26.26 -12.91 -1.14
CA LEU A 630 26.51 -11.51 -1.45
C LEU A 630 26.08 -11.17 -2.88
N LEU A 631 26.46 -11.99 -3.85
CA LEU A 631 26.06 -11.80 -5.26
C LEU A 631 24.54 -11.85 -5.44
N ALA A 632 23.85 -12.77 -4.76
CA ALA A 632 22.40 -12.87 -4.83
C ALA A 632 21.67 -11.65 -4.26
N ASN A 633 22.34 -10.82 -3.47
CA ASN A 633 21.79 -9.61 -2.85
C ASN A 633 22.46 -8.32 -3.34
N GLN A 634 23.14 -8.36 -4.50
CA GLN A 634 23.83 -7.21 -5.10
C GLN A 634 24.83 -6.54 -4.14
N ILE A 635 25.53 -7.36 -3.35
CA ILE A 635 26.61 -6.91 -2.48
C ILE A 635 27.95 -7.31 -3.11
N THR A 636 28.81 -6.33 -3.32
CA THR A 636 30.18 -6.52 -3.76
C THR A 636 31.12 -6.23 -2.60
N TYR A 637 32.02 -7.17 -2.30
CA TYR A 637 33.07 -7.00 -1.31
C TYR A 637 34.44 -7.06 -1.98
N LEU A 638 35.28 -6.06 -1.72
CA LEU A 638 36.60 -5.93 -2.35
C LEU A 638 37.70 -6.72 -1.63
N GLY A 639 37.39 -7.63 -0.69
CA GLY A 639 38.38 -8.32 0.15
C GLY A 639 39.33 -9.34 -0.52
N SER A 640 39.38 -9.44 -1.85
CA SER A 640 40.42 -10.23 -2.52
C SER A 640 41.72 -9.41 -2.65
N PRO A 641 42.89 -9.91 -2.21
CA PRO A 641 44.15 -9.18 -2.35
C PRO A 641 44.39 -8.73 -3.80
N GLY A 642 44.43 -7.41 -4.02
CA GLY A 642 44.69 -6.79 -5.33
C GLY A 642 43.45 -6.33 -6.12
N VAL A 643 42.23 -6.60 -5.64
CA VAL A 643 41.01 -5.98 -6.18
C VAL A 643 40.76 -4.69 -5.40
N LEU A 644 41.22 -3.56 -5.94
CA LEU A 644 41.11 -2.25 -5.30
C LEU A 644 40.08 -1.35 -5.97
N THR A 645 39.40 -1.81 -7.01
CA THR A 645 38.52 -0.96 -7.81
C THR A 645 37.19 -1.62 -8.06
N TYR A 646 36.12 -0.91 -7.72
CA TYR A 646 34.77 -1.17 -8.19
C TYR A 646 34.36 -0.08 -9.16
N THR A 647 33.85 -0.47 -10.32
CA THR A 647 33.23 0.46 -11.27
C THR A 647 32.12 -0.28 -11.99
N THR A 648 30.91 0.26 -11.92
CA THR A 648 29.77 -0.26 -12.67
C THR A 648 29.15 0.84 -13.52
N SER A 649 28.48 0.45 -14.60
CA SER A 649 27.64 1.34 -15.41
C SER A 649 26.15 0.96 -15.32
N ASP A 650 25.84 0.00 -14.45
CA ASP A 650 24.48 -0.45 -14.15
C ASP A 650 23.78 0.56 -13.24
N ALA A 651 22.54 0.94 -13.57
CA ALA A 651 21.73 1.88 -12.81
C ALA A 651 20.99 1.25 -11.61
N SER A 652 21.38 0.04 -11.20
CA SER A 652 20.84 -0.65 -10.04
C SER A 652 21.48 -0.14 -8.75
N GLY A 653 20.75 -0.14 -7.64
CA GLY A 653 21.35 0.13 -6.32
C GLY A 653 22.27 -1.01 -5.87
N TRP A 654 23.52 -0.70 -5.57
CA TRP A 654 24.55 -1.65 -5.13
C TRP A 654 24.98 -1.38 -3.69
N THR A 655 25.39 -2.44 -2.99
CA THR A 655 26.19 -2.30 -1.78
C THR A 655 27.62 -2.69 -2.08
N VAL A 656 28.55 -1.76 -1.91
CA VAL A 656 29.98 -1.98 -2.14
C VAL A 656 30.70 -1.80 -0.82
N VAL A 657 31.46 -2.82 -0.43
CA VAL A 657 32.24 -2.82 0.79
C VAL A 657 33.71 -2.96 0.42
N GLY A 658 34.50 -1.97 0.80
CA GLY A 658 35.94 -1.98 0.65
C GLY A 658 36.65 -2.83 1.71
N ASN A 659 37.98 -2.82 1.66
CA ASN A 659 38.86 -3.63 2.51
C ASN A 659 39.85 -2.73 3.26
N ALA A 660 40.92 -3.28 3.82
CA ALA A 660 41.92 -2.50 4.57
C ALA A 660 43.01 -1.83 3.70
N LEU A 661 42.80 -1.74 2.39
CA LEU A 661 43.70 -1.12 1.42
C LEU A 661 42.97 0.04 0.76
N ASN A 662 43.73 1.01 0.23
CA ASN A 662 43.20 2.13 -0.54
C ASN A 662 42.39 1.65 -1.76
N ASN A 663 41.08 1.75 -1.68
CA ASN A 663 40.10 1.35 -2.67
C ASN A 663 39.63 2.54 -3.51
N THR A 664 39.10 2.23 -4.69
CA THR A 664 38.44 3.17 -5.59
C THR A 664 37.07 2.62 -5.92
N ILE A 665 36.03 3.27 -5.43
CA ILE A 665 34.65 2.83 -5.60
C ILE A 665 33.94 3.85 -6.47
N VAL A 666 33.45 3.45 -7.63
CA VAL A 666 32.69 4.30 -8.54
C VAL A 666 31.32 3.67 -8.78
N SER A 667 30.26 4.36 -8.33
CA SER A 667 28.88 3.98 -8.57
C SER A 667 28.16 5.02 -9.46
N PRO A 668 27.31 4.57 -10.40
CA PRO A 668 26.50 5.43 -11.25
C PRO A 668 25.13 5.70 -10.59
N GLN A 669 23.99 5.52 -11.27
CA GLN A 669 22.65 5.74 -10.72
C GLN A 669 22.19 4.56 -9.84
N GLY A 670 21.31 4.82 -8.87
CA GLY A 670 20.75 3.81 -7.98
C GLY A 670 20.75 4.28 -6.53
N ASP A 671 20.12 3.50 -5.65
CA ASP A 671 20.21 3.71 -4.19
C ASP A 671 21.40 2.91 -3.64
N ASP A 672 22.55 3.58 -3.59
CA ASP A 672 23.85 2.95 -3.37
C ASP A 672 24.34 3.05 -1.93
N TYR A 673 25.08 2.02 -1.49
CA TYR A 673 25.65 1.93 -0.15
C TYR A 673 27.13 1.59 -0.28
N LEU A 674 27.98 2.61 -0.20
CA LEU A 674 29.41 2.54 -0.49
C LEU A 674 30.21 2.73 0.80
N TYR A 675 31.01 1.74 1.16
CA TYR A 675 31.86 1.73 2.35
C TYR A 675 33.31 1.57 1.92
N GLY A 676 34.18 2.51 2.29
CA GLY A 676 35.62 2.50 1.98
C GLY A 676 36.37 1.40 2.73
N GLY A 677 36.05 1.22 4.01
CA GLY A 677 36.72 0.26 4.86
C GLY A 677 37.90 0.89 5.60
N ALA A 678 39.11 0.38 5.42
CA ALA A 678 40.29 1.02 6.01
C ALA A 678 41.31 1.35 4.93
N GLY A 679 42.11 2.39 5.16
CA GLY A 679 43.03 2.91 4.15
C GLY A 679 42.51 4.22 3.56
N ASP A 680 43.30 4.85 2.69
CA ASP A 680 42.87 6.12 2.09
C ASP A 680 42.07 5.84 0.80
N ASP A 681 40.74 5.88 0.89
CA ASP A 681 39.81 5.46 -0.15
C ASP A 681 39.35 6.62 -1.05
N ASN A 682 38.95 6.29 -2.28
CA ASN A 682 38.35 7.22 -3.22
C ASN A 682 36.97 6.74 -3.66
N ILE A 683 35.93 7.35 -3.12
CA ILE A 683 34.53 7.00 -3.39
C ILE A 683 33.94 8.06 -4.32
N THR A 684 33.31 7.64 -5.41
CA THR A 684 32.65 8.51 -6.38
C THR A 684 31.27 7.98 -6.68
N ASP A 685 30.25 8.72 -6.25
CA ASP A 685 28.88 8.56 -6.69
C ASP A 685 28.54 9.66 -7.71
N SER A 686 28.14 9.27 -8.91
CA SER A 686 27.90 10.20 -10.02
C SER A 686 26.45 10.24 -10.49
N GLY A 687 25.57 9.50 -9.81
CA GLY A 687 24.20 9.25 -10.24
C GLY A 687 23.14 10.09 -9.54
N SER A 688 21.91 9.59 -9.66
CA SER A 688 20.74 10.01 -8.90
C SER A 688 20.31 8.85 -8.02
N GLY A 689 19.69 9.14 -6.88
CA GLY A 689 19.21 8.12 -5.94
C GLY A 689 19.32 8.61 -4.49
N THR A 690 19.06 7.69 -3.56
CA THR A 690 19.29 7.87 -2.13
C THR A 690 20.47 7.01 -1.69
N ASN A 691 21.60 7.65 -1.41
CA ASN A 691 22.88 6.97 -1.23
C ASN A 691 23.43 7.10 0.19
N VAL A 692 24.21 6.10 0.62
CA VAL A 692 25.02 6.11 1.83
C VAL A 692 26.48 5.97 1.43
N LEU A 693 27.31 6.97 1.74
CA LEU A 693 28.72 7.04 1.35
C LEU A 693 29.57 7.16 2.62
N ARG A 694 30.39 6.15 2.91
CA ARG A 694 31.26 6.13 4.10
C ARG A 694 32.71 5.89 3.74
N GLY A 695 33.60 6.78 4.16
CA GLY A 695 35.05 6.59 4.04
C GLY A 695 35.57 5.53 5.01
N ASP A 696 35.06 5.57 6.24
CA ASP A 696 35.43 4.72 7.36
C ASP A 696 36.84 5.08 7.92
N ASP A 697 37.80 4.16 8.04
CA ASP A 697 39.10 4.45 8.68
C ASP A 697 40.16 4.90 7.65
N GLY A 698 40.57 6.16 7.63
CA GLY A 698 41.60 6.62 6.70
C GLY A 698 41.50 8.11 6.36
N ASN A 699 42.28 8.58 5.38
CA ASN A 699 42.07 9.90 4.81
C ASN A 699 41.35 9.76 3.47
N ASP A 700 40.03 9.81 3.50
CA ASP A 700 39.21 9.43 2.37
C ASP A 700 38.88 10.62 1.47
N THR A 701 38.61 10.33 0.20
CA THR A 701 38.03 11.30 -0.73
C THR A 701 36.68 10.79 -1.20
N ILE A 702 35.61 11.50 -0.84
CA ILE A 702 34.23 11.16 -1.24
C ILE A 702 33.75 12.24 -2.21
N SER A 703 33.38 11.84 -3.42
CA SER A 703 32.76 12.69 -4.44
C SER A 703 31.34 12.23 -4.69
N PHE A 704 30.35 13.12 -4.66
CA PHE A 704 28.93 12.77 -4.79
C PHE A 704 28.17 13.74 -5.69
N SER A 705 27.09 13.26 -6.31
CA SER A 705 26.23 14.05 -7.21
C SER A 705 25.25 14.96 -6.45
N PHE A 706 25.06 16.20 -6.93
CA PHE A 706 24.03 17.11 -6.43
C PHE A 706 22.60 16.67 -6.80
N SER A 707 22.45 15.75 -7.77
CA SER A 707 21.15 15.22 -8.23
C SER A 707 20.70 14.00 -7.43
N ALA A 708 21.35 13.73 -6.30
CA ALA A 708 21.08 12.62 -5.39
C ALA A 708 20.86 13.14 -3.96
N SER A 709 20.08 12.38 -3.19
CA SER A 709 20.01 12.54 -1.74
C SER A 709 21.06 11.64 -1.11
N ASN A 710 21.96 12.16 -0.27
CA ASN A 710 23.09 11.39 0.25
C ASN A 710 23.20 11.49 1.78
N ALA A 711 23.59 10.39 2.42
CA ALA A 711 24.10 10.37 3.79
C ALA A 711 25.59 10.05 3.74
N ILE A 712 26.43 11.00 4.13
CA ILE A 712 27.87 10.97 3.89
C ILE A 712 28.60 11.05 5.22
N GLU A 713 29.59 10.19 5.44
CA GLU A 713 30.46 10.26 6.60
C GLU A 713 31.89 9.96 6.17
N GLY A 714 32.83 10.86 6.48
CA GLY A 714 34.25 10.62 6.23
C GLY A 714 34.77 9.47 7.08
N GLY A 715 34.44 9.49 8.38
CA GLY A 715 34.91 8.50 9.34
C GLY A 715 36.14 9.02 10.09
N ALA A 716 37.09 8.13 10.37
CA ALA A 716 38.26 8.43 11.17
C ALA A 716 39.47 8.83 10.30
N GLY A 717 39.82 10.11 10.31
CA GLY A 717 41.05 10.62 9.72
C GLY A 717 40.83 12.01 9.14
N ASN A 718 41.56 12.38 8.08
CA ASN A 718 41.39 13.68 7.43
C ASN A 718 40.73 13.51 6.06
N ASP A 719 39.41 13.59 6.05
CA ASP A 719 38.61 13.30 4.86
C ASP A 719 38.34 14.54 4.01
N VAL A 720 38.12 14.29 2.72
CA VAL A 720 37.78 15.30 1.72
C VAL A 720 36.46 14.93 1.06
N ILE A 721 35.40 15.63 1.43
CA ILE A 721 34.07 15.48 0.85
C ILE A 721 33.86 16.54 -0.24
N LYS A 722 33.51 16.11 -1.45
CA LYS A 722 33.37 16.95 -2.65
C LYS A 722 32.00 16.70 -3.29
N MET A 723 31.30 17.78 -3.61
CA MET A 723 30.10 17.73 -4.43
C MET A 723 30.48 17.92 -5.90
N ASP A 724 30.08 17.00 -6.77
CA ASP A 724 30.34 17.09 -8.21
C ASP A 724 29.30 17.99 -8.91
N THR A 725 29.81 18.73 -9.89
CA THR A 725 29.18 19.67 -10.84
C THR A 725 27.74 20.16 -10.59
N LEU A 726 27.57 21.49 -10.48
CA LEU A 726 26.26 22.17 -10.45
C LEU A 726 25.49 21.99 -11.77
N GLY A 727 24.44 21.16 -11.77
CA GLY A 727 23.44 21.14 -12.85
C GLY A 727 22.17 21.90 -12.49
N TRP A 728 21.38 22.26 -13.51
CA TRP A 728 20.12 22.98 -13.33
C TRP A 728 18.97 21.97 -13.25
N GLY A 729 18.29 21.90 -12.11
CA GLY A 729 17.13 21.03 -11.88
C GLY A 729 16.12 21.67 -10.93
N SER A 730 14.86 21.25 -11.00
CA SER A 730 13.77 21.68 -10.11
C SER A 730 13.49 20.70 -8.97
N ALA A 731 14.25 19.62 -8.86
CA ALA A 731 14.13 18.60 -7.82
C ALA A 731 14.83 19.05 -6.54
N VAL A 732 14.28 18.64 -5.39
CA VAL A 732 14.86 18.89 -4.05
C VAL A 732 15.55 17.62 -3.60
N HIS A 733 16.84 17.72 -3.27
CA HIS A 733 17.64 16.60 -2.77
C HIS A 733 18.19 16.90 -1.38
N THR A 734 18.24 15.89 -0.51
CA THR A 734 18.69 16.05 0.88
C THR A 734 20.07 15.45 1.07
N ASN A 735 21.02 16.22 1.61
CA ASN A 735 22.37 15.76 1.88
C ASN A 735 22.68 15.91 3.38
N ILE A 736 23.05 14.82 4.04
CA ILE A 736 23.37 14.73 5.47
C ILE A 736 24.86 14.41 5.59
N PHE A 737 25.58 15.14 6.45
CA PHE A 737 27.02 14.99 6.72
C PHE A 737 27.27 14.77 8.21
#